data_AF-A0A2E3MLM4-F1
#
_entry.id   AF-A0A2E3MLM4-F1
#
_cell.length_a   1.000
_cell.length_b   1.000
_cell.length_c   1.000
_cell.angle_alpha   90.00
_cell.angle_beta   90.00
_cell.angle_gamma   90.00
#
_symmetry.space_group_name_H-M   'P 1'
#
loop_
_entity.id
_entity.type
_entity.pdbx_description
1 polymer ?
#
loop_
_entity_poly.entity_id
_entity_poly.type
_entity_poly.pdbx_seq_one_letter_code
_entity_poly.pdbx_strand_id
1 'polypeptide(L)'
;MGSPDQQPDCDLVTTVTTMRWSNIRLVFWRECRDQLRDRRTLFTIAVLPLLLYPLLAISVFQVAQFRHDHPSRVWVIGAKRLPTQPSLLSGDRFSDGLVDSATQELIALGSAPPNWIALSQKALSERVQQEIQQGHVDAVVLFPDDFSLRLEELNRQMAKRPTGEGKPVVQFSEIPEPTLFLNTANDKSRLAAQRTKQVLQSWREQIVRAGLRSRQIPVSATRPFRVAHVDLAEAGHEQLAFWSRLLPFVVMIWALTGAFYPAIDLCAGEKERGTLETLLTSPADRREIVCGKLLTVTTFSSATAVLNLSSLVLTGTLFFGQMELIDGAQPLRIGTPPITAVVWLLMVLIPISALFSALSLGIAVFARSNKEGQYYLMPLLLVCLPLMILPVLPASELDAGTSLIPLSGILLLLRTLIEGDYLQAARYCLPVLGVTGLGCWLAIHWAVHQFNQESVLFRESERVGLRSGLKHWWRHRQATPGVTGALCCGLLLLFIRFFAGSQASMPATWRDFVSSQLLVQVGLLAVPAILLARLLGRRVRDGLLLRWPGYKPVMAGGLLAFCFHPLGMELTQLIHNLYPLSDAIGKQLRELESIMGPASLGTLLLTMAVLPAICEELTFRGLLFSGLRRSGRPGFTILTSSLFFGAIHGVFQQSLSAFVVGILIGGLAWKTTSILPGILFHCTYNALSVLLGLVVPLYLPTQPLLQLFFDGADGALRYHPLVVGSGGLACLAIGSWFRGMRVNTYPAQPVRDQRPDTPATDSLSATPIA
;
A
#
# COMPACT_ATOMS: atom_id res chain seq x y z
N MET A 1 -12.48 29.58 69.47
CA MET A 1 -11.28 30.22 68.87
C MET A 1 -10.09 29.44 69.41
N GLY A 2 -9.69 28.32 68.80
CA GLY A 2 -8.81 28.18 67.62
C GLY A 2 -7.43 27.75 68.16
N SER A 3 -6.78 26.62 67.82
CA SER A 3 -6.68 25.85 66.57
C SER A 3 -6.45 24.34 66.83
N PRO A 4 -6.70 23.46 65.84
CA PRO A 4 -6.56 22.01 65.94
C PRO A 4 -5.22 21.46 65.42
N ASP A 5 -4.89 20.24 65.88
CA ASP A 5 -4.08 19.17 65.28
C ASP A 5 -2.84 19.54 64.44
N GLN A 6 -1.68 19.33 65.05
CA GLN A 6 -0.44 19.02 64.33
C GLN A 6 -0.55 17.60 63.74
N GLN A 7 -0.90 17.54 62.45
CA GLN A 7 -0.64 16.38 61.60
C GLN A 7 0.88 16.25 61.38
N PRO A 8 1.48 15.05 61.49
CA PRO A 8 2.82 14.85 60.99
C PRO A 8 2.78 14.91 59.47
N ASP A 9 3.70 15.68 58.88
CA ASP A 9 3.98 15.68 57.44
C ASP A 9 4.25 14.23 56.99
N CYS A 10 3.21 13.61 56.42
CA CYS A 10 3.36 12.44 55.59
C CYS A 10 3.93 12.96 54.28
N ASP A 11 5.26 13.10 54.23
CA ASP A 11 6.00 13.18 52.99
C ASP A 11 5.58 11.97 52.13
N LEU A 12 4.63 12.23 51.22
CA LEU A 12 4.36 11.40 50.07
C LEU A 12 5.61 11.46 49.21
N VAL A 13 6.61 10.68 49.62
CA VAL A 13 7.69 10.23 48.77
C VAL A 13 6.99 9.51 47.63
N THR A 14 6.75 10.25 46.56
CA THR A 14 6.52 9.69 45.23
C THR A 14 7.81 9.00 44.85
N THR A 15 8.00 7.78 45.39
CA THR A 15 9.04 6.88 44.93
C THR A 15 8.72 6.62 43.48
N VAL A 16 9.43 7.32 42.60
CA VAL A 16 9.63 6.88 41.23
C VAL A 16 10.21 5.48 41.38
N THR A 17 9.36 4.45 41.25
CA THR A 17 9.81 3.06 41.33
C THR A 17 10.75 2.83 40.16
N THR A 18 12.05 2.92 40.44
CA THR A 18 13.10 2.61 39.47
C THR A 18 12.98 1.12 39.16
N MET A 19 12.77 0.79 37.89
CA MET A 19 12.68 -0.59 37.43
C MET A 19 13.91 -1.40 37.87
N ARG A 20 13.68 -2.53 38.54
CA ARG A 20 14.74 -3.43 38.97
C ARG A 20 15.09 -4.38 37.83
N TRP A 21 16.29 -4.19 37.27
CA TRP A 21 16.81 -5.04 36.19
C TRP A 21 16.83 -6.53 36.56
N SER A 22 17.00 -6.88 37.84
CA SER A 22 16.93 -8.26 38.33
C SER A 22 15.60 -8.93 38.01
N ASN A 23 14.48 -8.22 38.17
CA ASN A 23 13.13 -8.73 37.94
C ASN A 23 12.90 -8.92 36.44
N ILE A 24 13.26 -7.92 35.63
CA ILE A 24 13.17 -7.98 34.16
C ILE A 24 13.96 -9.18 33.63
N ARG A 25 15.20 -9.37 34.11
CA ARG A 25 16.07 -10.47 33.70
C ARG A 25 15.48 -11.83 34.08
N LEU A 26 14.87 -11.95 35.25
CA LEU A 26 14.28 -13.20 35.73
C LEU A 26 13.03 -13.58 34.91
N VAL A 27 12.16 -12.61 34.63
CA VAL A 27 11.01 -12.79 33.72
C VAL A 27 11.52 -13.18 32.33
N PHE A 28 12.46 -12.43 31.74
CA PHE A 28 13.03 -12.74 30.43
C PHE A 28 13.56 -14.18 30.32
N TRP A 29 14.40 -14.62 31.26
CA TRP A 29 14.94 -15.98 31.22
C TRP A 29 13.89 -17.07 31.40
N ARG A 30 12.89 -16.84 32.26
CA ARG A 30 11.75 -17.73 32.40
C ARG A 30 11.04 -17.88 31.06
N GLU A 31 10.62 -16.76 30.47
CA GLU A 31 9.84 -16.74 29.23
C GLU A 31 10.63 -17.33 28.05
N CYS A 32 11.92 -17.01 27.92
CA CYS A 32 12.79 -17.63 26.93
C CYS A 32 12.84 -19.15 27.06
N ARG A 33 12.99 -19.66 28.30
CA ARG A 33 13.06 -21.11 28.54
C ARG A 33 11.74 -21.79 28.21
N ASP A 34 10.61 -21.16 28.51
CA ASP A 34 9.29 -21.71 28.22
C ASP A 34 9.04 -21.75 26.70
N GLN A 35 9.43 -20.70 25.97
CA GLN A 35 9.37 -20.65 24.50
C GLN A 35 10.28 -21.71 23.83
N LEU A 36 11.51 -21.90 24.31
CA LEU A 36 12.43 -22.92 23.79
C LEU A 36 11.96 -24.36 24.06
N ARG A 37 11.03 -24.58 24.99
CA ARG A 37 10.45 -25.91 25.26
C ARG A 37 9.24 -26.20 24.39
N ASP A 38 8.59 -25.18 23.85
CA ASP A 38 7.45 -25.36 22.96
C ASP A 38 7.91 -25.74 21.55
N ARG A 39 7.76 -27.03 21.23
CA ARG A 39 8.08 -27.61 19.93
C ARG A 39 7.31 -26.96 18.78
N ARG A 40 6.06 -26.56 19.01
CA ARG A 40 5.23 -25.92 17.96
C ARG A 40 5.81 -24.56 17.64
N THR A 41 6.16 -23.80 18.67
CA THR A 41 6.72 -22.47 18.52
C THR A 41 8.10 -22.52 17.88
N LEU A 42 9.00 -23.40 18.33
CA LEU A 42 10.29 -23.62 17.68
C LEU A 42 10.17 -24.07 16.23
N PHE A 43 9.25 -24.99 15.92
CA PHE A 43 9.04 -25.43 14.54
C PHE A 43 8.60 -24.27 13.65
N THR A 44 7.67 -23.44 14.11
CA THR A 44 7.10 -22.35 13.32
C THR A 44 8.08 -21.17 13.15
N ILE A 45 8.85 -20.85 14.20
CA ILE A 45 9.78 -19.72 14.25
C ILE A 45 11.11 -20.04 13.58
N ALA A 46 11.64 -21.25 13.76
CA ALA A 46 12.98 -21.62 13.30
C ALA A 46 12.98 -22.59 12.12
N VAL A 47 12.23 -23.70 12.21
CA VAL A 47 12.34 -24.81 11.25
C VAL A 47 11.62 -24.52 9.94
N LEU A 48 10.35 -24.13 10.01
CA LEU A 48 9.49 -23.89 8.84
C LEU A 48 10.12 -22.85 7.90
N PRO A 49 10.59 -21.67 8.39
CA PRO A 49 11.15 -20.67 7.51
C PRO A 49 12.51 -21.07 6.93
N LEU A 50 13.35 -21.78 7.71
CA LEU A 50 14.63 -22.32 7.25
C LEU A 50 14.45 -23.31 6.08
N LEU A 51 13.38 -24.11 6.08
CA LEU A 51 13.06 -25.06 5.00
C LEU A 51 12.34 -24.42 3.82
N LEU A 52 11.64 -23.31 4.04
CA LEU A 52 10.82 -22.66 3.01
C LEU A 52 11.65 -22.19 1.81
N TYR A 53 12.81 -21.55 2.06
CA TYR A 53 13.65 -21.03 0.99
C TYR A 53 14.30 -22.12 0.13
N PRO A 54 14.94 -23.15 0.70
CA PRO A 54 15.40 -24.31 -0.08
C PRO A 54 14.26 -24.93 -0.88
N LEU A 55 13.08 -25.15 -0.28
CA LEU A 55 11.95 -25.75 -0.98
C LEU A 55 11.47 -24.88 -2.15
N LEU A 56 11.38 -23.55 -1.93
CA LEU A 56 11.02 -22.60 -2.98
C LEU A 56 12.06 -22.60 -4.10
N ALA A 57 13.35 -22.61 -3.76
CA ALA A 57 14.44 -22.64 -4.73
C ALA A 57 14.43 -23.94 -5.56
N ILE A 58 14.25 -25.10 -4.92
CA ILE A 58 14.06 -26.39 -5.62
C ILE A 58 12.85 -26.30 -6.56
N SER A 59 11.73 -25.76 -6.08
CA SER A 59 10.50 -25.66 -6.88
C SER A 59 10.69 -24.74 -8.09
N VAL A 60 11.30 -23.57 -7.90
CA VAL A 60 11.61 -22.64 -9.00
C VAL A 60 12.59 -23.27 -9.99
N PHE A 61 13.62 -23.98 -9.50
CA PHE A 61 14.57 -24.71 -10.33
C PHE A 61 13.89 -25.81 -11.15
N GLN A 62 13.02 -26.62 -10.53
CA GLN A 62 12.23 -27.65 -11.22
C GLN A 62 11.31 -27.04 -12.29
N VAL A 63 10.63 -25.93 -11.99
CA VAL A 63 9.80 -25.21 -12.97
C VAL A 63 10.64 -24.65 -14.11
N ALA A 64 11.84 -24.14 -13.83
CA ALA A 64 12.76 -23.62 -14.83
C ALA A 64 13.25 -24.74 -15.77
N GLN A 65 13.64 -25.90 -15.23
CA GLN A 65 14.02 -27.08 -16.02
C GLN A 65 12.85 -27.62 -16.84
N PHE A 66 11.66 -27.73 -16.24
CA PHE A 66 10.44 -28.18 -16.93
C PHE A 66 10.09 -27.29 -18.13
N ARG A 67 10.32 -25.98 -18.04
CA ARG A 67 10.16 -25.06 -19.19
C ARG A 67 11.21 -25.27 -20.28
N HIS A 68 12.41 -25.72 -19.92
CA HIS A 68 13.48 -25.95 -20.88
C HIS A 68 13.22 -27.22 -21.69
N ASP A 69 12.91 -28.33 -21.02
CA ASP A 69 12.96 -29.68 -21.61
C ASP A 69 11.72 -30.08 -22.43
N HIS A 70 10.70 -29.23 -22.51
CA HIS A 70 9.49 -29.56 -23.29
C HIS A 70 9.68 -29.36 -24.79
N PRO A 71 9.53 -30.41 -25.62
CA PRO A 71 9.53 -30.26 -27.06
C PRO A 71 8.31 -29.45 -27.51
N SER A 72 8.53 -28.47 -28.36
CA SER A 72 7.51 -27.65 -28.99
C SER A 72 7.14 -28.23 -30.35
N ARG A 73 5.88 -28.61 -30.54
CA ARG A 73 5.39 -29.08 -31.84
C ARG A 73 4.92 -27.91 -32.67
N VAL A 74 5.56 -27.71 -33.81
CA VAL A 74 5.29 -26.58 -34.69
C VAL A 74 4.86 -27.10 -36.05
N TRP A 75 3.72 -26.64 -36.56
CA TRP A 75 3.30 -26.95 -37.92
C TRP A 75 3.61 -25.77 -38.85
N VAL A 76 4.19 -26.08 -40.01
CA VAL A 76 4.48 -25.09 -41.04
C VAL A 76 3.60 -25.35 -42.26
N ILE A 77 2.61 -24.49 -42.46
CA ILE A 77 1.71 -24.52 -43.61
C ILE A 77 2.35 -23.72 -44.75
N GLY A 78 2.35 -24.28 -45.96
CA GLY A 78 3.01 -23.67 -47.13
C GLY A 78 4.49 -24.04 -47.29
N ALA A 79 5.02 -24.93 -46.45
CA ALA A 79 6.43 -25.36 -46.44
C ALA A 79 7.00 -25.75 -47.81
N LYS A 80 6.25 -26.52 -48.63
CA LYS A 80 6.70 -27.01 -49.95
C LYS A 80 6.93 -25.91 -50.98
N ARG A 81 6.37 -24.71 -50.75
CA ARG A 81 6.44 -23.58 -51.67
C ARG A 81 7.50 -22.57 -51.25
N LEU A 82 8.23 -22.80 -50.15
CA LEU A 82 9.29 -21.91 -49.66
C LEU A 82 10.52 -21.91 -50.58
N PRO A 83 11.33 -20.84 -50.59
CA PRO A 83 12.54 -20.78 -51.41
C PRO A 83 13.53 -21.87 -51.00
N THR A 84 14.21 -22.46 -51.98
CA THR A 84 15.18 -23.55 -51.78
C THR A 84 16.51 -23.05 -51.18
N GLN A 85 16.86 -21.78 -51.38
CA GLN A 85 18.06 -21.16 -50.79
C GLN A 85 17.81 -19.70 -50.38
N PRO A 86 18.12 -19.30 -49.13
CA PRO A 86 18.44 -20.15 -47.98
C PRO A 86 17.20 -20.94 -47.53
N SER A 87 17.36 -22.25 -47.29
CA SER A 87 16.23 -23.11 -46.88
C SER A 87 15.81 -22.83 -45.43
N LEU A 88 14.51 -22.79 -45.16
CA LEU A 88 13.97 -22.78 -43.79
C LEU A 88 14.00 -24.19 -43.18
N LEU A 89 13.85 -25.23 -44.01
CA LEU A 89 13.60 -26.60 -43.59
C LEU A 89 14.68 -27.55 -44.13
N SER A 90 15.09 -28.52 -43.32
CA SER A 90 15.98 -29.62 -43.69
C SER A 90 15.30 -30.93 -43.27
N GLY A 91 14.52 -31.52 -44.18
CA GLY A 91 13.65 -32.66 -43.86
C GLY A 91 12.61 -32.29 -42.80
N ASP A 92 12.60 -33.04 -41.69
CA ASP A 92 11.65 -32.88 -40.57
C ASP A 92 12.14 -31.90 -39.48
N ARG A 93 13.16 -31.09 -39.78
CA ARG A 93 13.71 -30.08 -38.85
C ARG A 93 13.88 -28.74 -39.54
N PHE A 94 14.00 -27.67 -38.74
CA PHE A 94 14.49 -26.40 -39.24
C PHE A 94 15.96 -26.53 -39.68
N SER A 95 16.38 -25.73 -40.66
CA SER A 95 17.75 -25.79 -41.18
C SER A 95 18.81 -25.40 -40.14
N ASP A 96 19.97 -26.03 -40.23
CA ASP A 96 21.07 -25.84 -39.29
C ASP A 96 21.60 -24.40 -39.32
N GLY A 97 21.94 -23.87 -38.15
CA GLY A 97 22.47 -22.50 -38.01
C GLY A 97 21.40 -21.40 -37.97
N LEU A 98 20.11 -21.73 -37.89
CA LEU A 98 19.03 -20.78 -37.59
C LEU A 98 18.90 -20.48 -36.08
N VAL A 99 19.14 -21.49 -35.25
CA VAL A 99 19.14 -21.41 -33.77
C VAL A 99 20.26 -22.30 -33.24
N ASP A 100 20.52 -22.23 -31.93
CA ASP A 100 21.45 -23.13 -31.24
C ASP A 100 20.93 -24.58 -31.23
N SER A 101 21.85 -25.54 -31.13
CA SER A 101 21.54 -26.97 -31.22
C SER A 101 20.53 -27.44 -30.17
N ALA A 102 20.58 -26.88 -28.95
CA ALA A 102 19.64 -27.21 -27.88
C ALA A 102 18.21 -26.76 -28.23
N THR A 103 18.02 -25.51 -28.68
CA THR A 103 16.72 -25.04 -29.14
C THR A 103 16.21 -25.82 -30.36
N GLN A 104 17.10 -26.23 -31.27
CA GLN A 104 16.74 -26.99 -32.46
C GLN A 104 16.20 -28.39 -32.13
N GLU A 105 16.78 -29.09 -31.16
CA GLU A 105 16.31 -30.41 -30.70
C GLU A 105 14.96 -30.34 -29.97
N LEU A 106 14.67 -29.19 -29.36
CA LEU A 106 13.41 -28.93 -28.65
C LEU A 106 12.27 -28.50 -29.58
N ILE A 107 12.46 -28.45 -30.89
CA ILE A 107 11.39 -28.15 -31.85
C ILE A 107 11.14 -29.37 -32.74
N ALA A 108 9.95 -29.95 -32.60
CA ALA A 108 9.47 -31.02 -33.46
C ALA A 108 8.56 -30.41 -34.54
N LEU A 109 8.96 -30.54 -35.82
CA LEU A 109 8.09 -30.14 -36.91
C LEU A 109 7.04 -31.22 -37.18
N GLY A 110 5.80 -30.77 -37.36
CA GLY A 110 4.71 -31.61 -37.85
C GLY A 110 4.14 -31.08 -39.16
N SER A 111 3.40 -31.93 -39.85
CA SER A 111 2.71 -31.57 -41.09
C SER A 111 1.25 -31.24 -40.81
N ALA A 112 0.83 -30.02 -41.14
CA ALA A 112 -0.60 -29.70 -41.20
C ALA A 112 -1.28 -30.44 -42.37
N PRO A 113 -2.58 -30.73 -42.27
CA PRO A 113 -3.35 -31.30 -43.37
C PRO A 113 -3.29 -30.41 -44.63
N PRO A 114 -3.10 -30.99 -45.84
CA PRO A 114 -2.86 -30.22 -47.06
C PRO A 114 -4.05 -29.36 -47.50
N ASN A 115 -5.26 -29.69 -47.06
CA ASN A 115 -6.49 -28.93 -47.35
C ASN A 115 -6.61 -27.62 -46.56
N TRP A 116 -5.76 -27.39 -45.55
CA TRP A 116 -5.83 -26.18 -44.73
C TRP A 116 -5.36 -24.92 -45.43
N ILE A 117 -4.55 -25.06 -46.47
CA ILE A 117 -4.08 -23.94 -47.31
C ILE A 117 -5.25 -23.22 -47.99
N ALA A 118 -6.33 -23.95 -48.31
CA ALA A 118 -7.51 -23.41 -48.98
C ALA A 118 -8.57 -22.82 -48.02
N LEU A 119 -8.35 -22.89 -46.70
CA LEU A 119 -9.31 -22.39 -45.72
C LEU A 119 -9.26 -20.86 -45.60
N SER A 120 -10.41 -20.25 -45.31
CA SER A 120 -10.44 -18.84 -44.93
C SER A 120 -9.68 -18.64 -43.60
N GLN A 121 -9.10 -17.46 -43.40
CA GLN A 121 -8.34 -17.15 -42.18
C GLN A 121 -9.15 -17.40 -40.89
N LYS A 122 -10.46 -17.11 -40.91
CA LYS A 122 -11.36 -17.37 -39.78
C LYS A 122 -11.53 -18.87 -39.51
N ALA A 123 -11.83 -19.66 -40.55
CA ALA A 123 -11.99 -21.11 -40.43
C ALA A 123 -10.69 -21.81 -40.02
N LEU A 124 -9.54 -21.33 -40.54
CA LEU A 124 -8.22 -21.80 -40.15
C LEU A 124 -7.92 -21.49 -38.68
N SER A 125 -8.25 -20.28 -38.22
CA SER A 125 -8.06 -19.88 -36.80
C SER A 125 -8.84 -20.78 -35.86
N GLU A 126 -10.11 -21.06 -36.16
CA GLU A 126 -10.96 -21.97 -35.38
C GLU A 126 -10.38 -23.39 -35.34
N ARG A 127 -9.86 -23.88 -36.47
CA ARG A 127 -9.29 -25.23 -36.55
C ARG A 127 -7.94 -25.34 -35.84
N VAL A 128 -7.05 -24.36 -36.01
CA VAL A 128 -5.79 -24.28 -35.27
C VAL A 128 -6.05 -24.19 -33.77
N GLN A 129 -7.05 -23.43 -33.35
CA GLN A 129 -7.45 -23.34 -31.95
C GLN A 129 -7.88 -24.70 -31.40
N GLN A 130 -8.68 -25.48 -32.14
CA GLN A 130 -9.06 -26.84 -31.74
C GLN A 130 -7.85 -27.77 -31.60
N GLU A 131 -6.89 -27.70 -32.52
CA GLU A 131 -5.73 -28.61 -32.54
C GLU A 131 -4.69 -28.24 -31.47
N ILE A 132 -4.59 -26.95 -31.13
CA ILE A 132 -3.86 -26.47 -29.95
C ILE A 132 -4.56 -26.92 -28.65
N GLN A 133 -5.89 -26.90 -28.59
CA GLN A 133 -6.66 -27.36 -27.43
C GLN A 133 -6.58 -28.88 -27.23
N GLN A 134 -6.61 -29.65 -28.31
CA GLN A 134 -6.40 -31.11 -28.31
C GLN A 134 -4.93 -31.47 -28.03
N GLY A 135 -4.03 -30.49 -28.10
CA GLY A 135 -2.62 -30.67 -27.84
C GLY A 135 -1.97 -31.55 -28.89
N HIS A 136 -2.32 -31.43 -30.17
CA HIS A 136 -1.58 -32.05 -31.29
C HIS A 136 -0.45 -31.14 -31.79
N VAL A 137 -0.64 -29.83 -31.68
CA VAL A 137 0.32 -28.80 -32.09
C VAL A 137 0.37 -27.70 -31.04
N ASP A 138 1.52 -27.06 -30.87
CA ASP A 138 1.71 -25.98 -29.90
C ASP A 138 1.75 -24.60 -30.59
N ALA A 139 2.26 -24.50 -31.82
CA ALA A 139 2.17 -23.30 -32.64
C ALA A 139 2.06 -23.63 -34.14
N VAL A 140 1.40 -22.77 -34.91
CA VAL A 140 1.26 -22.96 -36.37
C VAL A 140 1.72 -21.72 -37.11
N VAL A 141 2.60 -21.88 -38.10
CA VAL A 141 3.02 -20.81 -39.01
C VAL A 141 2.37 -21.05 -40.36
N LEU A 142 1.70 -20.03 -40.88
CA LEU A 142 1.15 -20.01 -42.23
C LEU A 142 1.98 -19.08 -43.10
N PHE A 143 2.54 -19.62 -44.18
CA PHE A 143 3.06 -18.83 -45.28
C PHE A 143 2.01 -18.68 -46.38
N PRO A 144 1.72 -17.45 -46.84
CA PRO A 144 0.83 -17.19 -47.96
C PRO A 144 1.31 -17.87 -49.25
N ASP A 145 0.35 -18.26 -50.10
CA ASP A 145 0.62 -19.05 -51.31
C ASP A 145 1.54 -18.37 -52.34
N ASP A 146 1.49 -17.04 -52.39
CA ASP A 146 2.30 -16.23 -53.29
C ASP A 146 3.61 -15.74 -52.63
N PHE A 147 3.93 -16.15 -51.40
CA PHE A 147 5.10 -15.67 -50.64
C PHE A 147 6.41 -15.79 -51.43
N SER A 148 6.74 -16.99 -51.90
CA SER A 148 8.00 -17.22 -52.63
C SER A 148 7.99 -16.62 -54.02
N LEU A 149 6.85 -16.63 -54.70
CA LEU A 149 6.69 -15.98 -56.01
C LEU A 149 6.92 -14.47 -55.92
N ARG A 150 6.36 -13.82 -54.90
CA ARG A 150 6.55 -12.39 -54.61
C ARG A 150 7.98 -12.08 -54.20
N LEU A 151 8.60 -12.95 -53.40
CA LEU A 151 10.00 -12.81 -53.00
C LEU A 151 10.96 -12.95 -54.20
N GLU A 152 10.71 -13.89 -55.11
CA GLU A 152 11.45 -14.05 -56.36
C GLU A 152 11.23 -12.87 -57.32
N GLU A 153 10.00 -12.41 -57.46
CA GLU A 153 9.66 -11.26 -58.30
C GLU A 153 10.31 -9.98 -57.77
N LEU A 154 10.29 -9.76 -56.45
CA LEU A 154 11.04 -8.68 -55.81
C LEU A 154 12.54 -8.80 -56.12
N ASN A 155 13.10 -10.00 -55.98
CA ASN A 155 14.50 -10.25 -56.32
C ASN A 155 14.82 -9.94 -57.79
N ARG A 156 13.90 -10.27 -58.71
CA ARG A 156 14.01 -10.00 -60.15
C ARG A 156 13.89 -8.50 -60.45
N GLN A 157 12.97 -7.79 -59.82
CA GLN A 157 12.80 -6.33 -59.93
C GLN A 157 14.04 -5.60 -59.42
N MET A 158 14.61 -6.04 -58.29
CA MET A 158 15.87 -5.52 -57.76
C MET A 158 17.07 -5.81 -58.66
N ALA A 159 17.05 -6.90 -59.44
CA ALA A 159 18.11 -7.23 -60.40
C ALA A 159 18.03 -6.39 -61.69
N LYS A 160 16.82 -6.05 -62.15
CA LYS A 160 16.57 -5.19 -63.32
C LYS A 160 16.70 -3.71 -62.96
N ARG A 161 17.90 -3.26 -62.57
CA ARG A 161 18.15 -1.84 -62.30
C ARG A 161 18.08 -1.04 -63.61
N PRO A 162 17.25 0.01 -63.72
CA PRO A 162 17.35 0.94 -64.84
C PRO A 162 18.56 1.84 -64.60
N THR A 163 19.68 1.59 -65.26
CA THR A 163 20.79 2.56 -65.34
C THR A 163 20.44 3.60 -66.40
N GLY A 164 20.16 4.84 -65.99
CA GLY A 164 19.93 6.00 -66.88
C GLY A 164 19.08 7.09 -66.23
N GLU A 165 19.46 8.36 -66.43
CA GLU A 165 18.69 9.53 -66.00
C GLU A 165 17.30 9.58 -66.67
N GLY A 166 16.26 9.87 -65.89
CA GLY A 166 14.89 10.07 -66.38
C GLY A 166 13.96 8.84 -66.37
N LYS A 167 14.36 7.69 -65.79
CA LYS A 167 13.49 6.50 -65.70
C LYS A 167 12.59 6.53 -64.45
N PRO A 168 11.34 6.03 -64.55
CA PRO A 168 10.35 6.10 -63.47
C PRO A 168 10.79 5.32 -62.22
N VAL A 169 10.34 5.79 -61.06
CA VAL A 169 10.51 5.12 -59.76
C VAL A 169 9.96 3.69 -59.87
N VAL A 170 10.81 2.69 -59.68
CA VAL A 170 10.39 1.28 -59.68
C VAL A 170 9.58 1.02 -58.42
N GLN A 171 8.29 0.73 -58.57
CA GLN A 171 7.45 0.28 -57.47
C GLN A 171 7.74 -1.21 -57.23
N PHE A 172 8.30 -1.52 -56.06
CA PHE A 172 8.64 -2.89 -55.69
C PHE A 172 7.41 -3.67 -55.25
N SER A 173 7.35 -4.96 -55.60
CA SER A 173 6.32 -5.88 -55.09
C SER A 173 6.42 -6.03 -53.58
N GLU A 174 5.30 -5.88 -52.87
CA GLU A 174 5.21 -6.21 -51.43
C GLU A 174 5.32 -7.72 -51.21
N ILE A 175 6.08 -8.13 -50.19
CA ILE A 175 6.16 -9.52 -49.74
C ILE A 175 5.03 -9.75 -48.73
N PRO A 176 4.19 -10.76 -48.90
CA PRO A 176 3.11 -11.04 -47.95
C PRO A 176 3.67 -11.56 -46.62
N GLU A 177 3.02 -11.23 -45.51
CA GLU A 177 3.52 -11.56 -44.17
C GLU A 177 3.11 -12.98 -43.72
N PRO A 178 4.03 -13.79 -43.15
CA PRO A 178 3.67 -15.05 -42.54
C PRO A 178 2.86 -14.82 -41.25
N THR A 179 1.79 -15.59 -41.06
CA THR A 179 0.93 -15.51 -39.87
C THR A 179 1.30 -16.60 -38.86
N LEU A 180 1.60 -16.20 -37.63
CA LEU A 180 1.87 -17.13 -36.52
C LEU A 180 0.66 -17.23 -35.61
N PHE A 181 0.04 -18.40 -35.56
CA PHE A 181 -1.08 -18.70 -34.68
C PHE A 181 -0.56 -19.24 -33.35
N LEU A 182 -0.97 -18.59 -32.26
CA LEU A 182 -0.68 -19.00 -30.89
C LEU A 182 -1.89 -18.80 -29.98
N ASN A 183 -1.92 -19.55 -28.88
CA ASN A 183 -2.85 -19.34 -27.79
C ASN A 183 -2.11 -18.73 -26.59
N THR A 184 -2.35 -17.44 -26.32
CA THR A 184 -1.71 -16.73 -25.20
C THR A 184 -2.12 -17.26 -23.83
N ALA A 185 -3.25 -17.96 -23.71
CA ALA A 185 -3.66 -18.62 -22.47
C ALA A 185 -2.95 -19.97 -22.24
N ASN A 186 -2.23 -20.50 -23.24
CA ASN A 186 -1.51 -21.77 -23.15
C ASN A 186 0.01 -21.56 -23.14
N ASP A 187 0.65 -21.92 -22.03
CA ASP A 187 2.10 -21.77 -21.81
C ASP A 187 2.95 -22.50 -22.86
N LYS A 188 2.55 -23.72 -23.26
CA LYS A 188 3.26 -24.49 -24.32
C LYS A 188 3.20 -23.78 -25.66
N SER A 189 2.05 -23.18 -25.98
CA SER A 189 1.86 -22.43 -27.22
C SER A 189 2.67 -21.13 -27.24
N ARG A 190 2.74 -20.42 -26.11
CA ARG A 190 3.60 -19.24 -25.97
C ARG A 190 5.08 -19.57 -26.17
N LEU A 191 5.56 -20.66 -25.55
CA LEU A 191 6.94 -21.11 -25.69
C LEU A 191 7.27 -21.52 -27.13
N ALA A 192 6.40 -22.32 -27.76
CA ALA A 192 6.54 -22.75 -29.15
C ALA A 192 6.55 -21.54 -30.12
N ALA A 193 5.67 -20.56 -29.90
CA ALA A 193 5.62 -19.34 -30.69
C ALA A 193 6.89 -18.49 -30.53
N GLN A 194 7.43 -18.37 -29.31
CA GLN A 194 8.68 -17.65 -29.05
C GLN A 194 9.88 -18.29 -29.77
N ARG A 195 10.03 -19.61 -29.65
CA ARG A 195 11.07 -20.39 -30.35
C ARG A 195 10.93 -20.25 -31.87
N THR A 196 9.72 -20.40 -32.39
CA THR A 196 9.42 -20.26 -33.83
C THR A 196 9.75 -18.85 -34.35
N LYS A 197 9.43 -17.81 -33.57
CA LYS A 197 9.76 -16.43 -33.91
C LYS A 197 11.27 -16.20 -34.01
N GLN A 198 12.07 -16.78 -33.12
CA GLN A 198 13.53 -16.73 -33.18
C GLN A 198 14.04 -17.37 -34.49
N VAL A 199 13.56 -18.57 -34.82
CA VAL A 199 13.90 -19.26 -36.09
C VAL A 199 13.56 -18.40 -37.31
N LEU A 200 12.34 -17.87 -37.38
CA LEU A 200 11.88 -17.04 -38.49
C LEU A 200 12.68 -15.74 -38.61
N GLN A 201 13.08 -15.14 -37.49
CA GLN A 201 13.93 -13.95 -37.47
C GLN A 201 15.33 -14.25 -38.02
N SER A 202 15.96 -15.33 -37.59
CA SER A 202 17.25 -15.77 -38.12
C SER A 202 17.18 -16.09 -39.61
N TRP A 203 16.12 -16.78 -40.05
CA TRP A 203 15.93 -17.11 -41.46
C TRP A 203 15.73 -15.87 -42.32
N ARG A 204 14.92 -14.91 -41.85
CA ARG A 204 14.78 -13.59 -42.48
C ARG A 204 16.13 -12.90 -42.63
N GLU A 205 16.98 -12.92 -41.61
CA GLU A 205 18.33 -12.35 -41.72
C GLU A 205 19.19 -13.08 -42.77
N GLN A 206 19.10 -14.41 -42.86
CA GLN A 206 19.79 -15.18 -43.89
C GLN A 206 19.30 -14.83 -45.30
N ILE A 207 17.97 -14.71 -45.53
CA ILE A 207 17.40 -14.30 -46.82
C ILE A 207 17.94 -12.92 -47.23
N VAL A 208 17.91 -11.96 -46.29
CA VAL A 208 18.43 -10.60 -46.53
C VAL A 208 19.91 -10.64 -46.87
N ARG A 209 20.72 -11.37 -46.08
CA ARG A 209 22.18 -11.49 -46.33
C ARG A 209 22.49 -12.15 -47.67
N ALA A 210 21.75 -13.20 -48.05
CA ALA A 210 21.91 -13.88 -49.34
C ALA A 210 21.57 -12.95 -50.51
N GLY A 211 20.47 -12.20 -50.40
CA GLY A 211 20.05 -11.21 -51.40
C GLY A 211 21.02 -10.04 -51.55
N LEU A 212 21.66 -9.59 -50.47
CA LEU A 212 22.67 -8.53 -50.53
C LEU A 212 23.99 -9.03 -51.13
N ARG A 213 24.45 -10.22 -50.71
CA ARG A 213 25.69 -10.85 -51.22
C ARG A 213 25.64 -11.10 -52.72
N SER A 214 24.53 -11.62 -53.25
CA SER A 214 24.39 -11.87 -54.69
C SER A 214 24.50 -10.62 -55.54
N ARG A 215 24.31 -9.44 -54.93
CA ARG A 215 24.36 -8.12 -55.59
C ARG A 215 25.57 -7.28 -55.19
N GLN A 216 26.52 -7.88 -54.46
CA GLN A 216 27.71 -7.20 -53.93
C GLN A 216 27.37 -5.97 -53.07
N ILE A 217 26.16 -5.92 -52.52
CA ILE A 217 25.74 -4.84 -51.61
C ILE A 217 26.25 -5.21 -50.22
N PRO A 218 27.01 -4.34 -49.54
CA PRO A 218 27.48 -4.63 -48.21
C PRO A 218 26.31 -4.69 -47.23
N VAL A 219 26.34 -5.64 -46.29
CA VAL A 219 25.27 -5.84 -45.28
C VAL A 219 25.03 -4.57 -44.45
N SER A 220 26.06 -3.73 -44.27
CA SER A 220 25.98 -2.42 -43.62
C SER A 220 24.96 -1.48 -44.27
N ALA A 221 24.62 -1.65 -45.56
CA ALA A 221 23.62 -0.81 -46.22
C ALA A 221 22.19 -1.00 -45.66
N THR A 222 21.90 -2.15 -45.03
CA THR A 222 20.58 -2.43 -44.41
C THR A 222 20.49 -2.07 -42.93
N ARG A 223 21.65 -1.90 -42.28
CA ARG A 223 21.78 -1.46 -40.89
C ARG A 223 22.94 -0.46 -40.81
N PRO A 224 22.76 0.78 -41.29
CA PRO A 224 23.84 1.76 -41.48
C PRO A 224 24.53 2.15 -40.18
N PHE A 225 23.82 2.08 -39.06
CA PHE A 225 24.38 2.20 -37.72
C PHE A 225 23.79 1.10 -36.83
N ARG A 226 24.58 0.65 -35.85
CA ARG A 226 24.09 -0.13 -34.72
C ARG A 226 24.17 0.78 -33.51
N VAL A 227 23.10 0.87 -32.74
CA VAL A 227 23.16 1.51 -31.44
C VAL A 227 24.01 0.60 -30.56
N ALA A 228 25.23 1.07 -30.24
CA ALA A 228 26.05 0.41 -29.25
C ALA A 228 25.44 0.71 -27.87
N HIS A 229 24.84 -0.29 -27.25
CA HIS A 229 24.46 -0.20 -25.85
C HIS A 229 25.74 -0.40 -25.04
N VAL A 230 26.30 0.71 -24.56
CA VAL A 230 27.34 0.67 -23.53
C VAL A 230 26.60 0.68 -22.22
N ASP A 231 26.56 -0.47 -21.55
CA ASP A 231 26.10 -0.53 -20.17
C ASP A 231 27.11 0.22 -19.31
N LEU A 232 26.67 1.33 -18.72
CA LEU A 232 27.48 2.15 -17.82
C LEU A 232 27.46 1.60 -16.40
N ALA A 233 26.61 0.60 -16.12
CA ALA A 233 26.59 -0.06 -14.84
C ALA A 233 27.85 -0.93 -14.69
N GLU A 234 28.61 -0.73 -13.60
CA GLU A 234 29.65 -1.68 -13.21
C GLU A 234 29.04 -3.10 -13.07
N ALA A 235 29.84 -4.11 -13.43
CA ALA A 235 29.41 -5.50 -13.38
C ALA A 235 28.89 -5.86 -11.98
N GLY A 236 27.59 -6.17 -11.86
CA GLY A 236 26.94 -6.53 -10.60
C GLY A 236 25.95 -5.52 -10.05
N HIS A 237 25.81 -4.31 -10.63
CA HIS A 237 24.81 -3.34 -10.16
C HIS A 237 23.35 -3.82 -10.29
N GLU A 238 23.02 -4.60 -11.32
CA GLU A 238 21.67 -5.19 -11.45
C GLU A 238 21.36 -6.15 -10.29
N GLN A 239 22.37 -6.91 -9.85
CA GLN A 239 22.27 -7.82 -8.70
C GLN A 239 22.10 -7.03 -7.40
N LEU A 240 22.90 -5.98 -7.23
CA LEU A 240 22.83 -5.09 -6.08
C LEU A 240 21.46 -4.44 -5.95
N ALA A 241 20.90 -3.94 -7.06
CA ALA A 241 19.59 -3.30 -7.10
C ALA A 241 18.44 -4.29 -6.82
N PHE A 242 18.59 -5.56 -7.20
CA PHE A 242 17.61 -6.59 -6.85
C PHE A 242 17.64 -6.88 -5.34
N TRP A 243 18.83 -7.13 -4.79
CA TRP A 243 18.98 -7.47 -3.37
C TRP A 243 18.68 -6.29 -2.43
N SER A 244 18.99 -5.05 -2.84
CA SER A 244 18.67 -3.84 -2.06
C SER A 244 17.17 -3.64 -1.85
N ARG A 245 16.34 -4.09 -2.81
CA ARG A 245 14.88 -4.05 -2.72
C ARG A 245 14.31 -5.24 -1.97
N LEU A 246 14.85 -6.44 -2.20
CA LEU A 246 14.31 -7.69 -1.66
C LEU A 246 14.68 -7.94 -0.20
N LEU A 247 15.96 -7.77 0.18
CA LEU A 247 16.44 -8.21 1.50
C LEU A 247 15.81 -7.41 2.66
N PRO A 248 15.74 -6.07 2.63
CA PRO A 248 15.08 -5.32 3.70
C PRO A 248 13.63 -5.76 3.88
N PHE A 249 12.88 -5.92 2.79
CA PHE A 249 11.49 -6.38 2.82
C PHE A 249 11.34 -7.76 3.48
N VAL A 250 12.20 -8.72 3.12
CA VAL A 250 12.18 -10.07 3.68
C VAL A 250 12.47 -10.05 5.19
N VAL A 251 13.54 -9.37 5.61
CA VAL A 251 13.92 -9.28 7.03
C VAL A 251 12.80 -8.65 7.86
N MET A 252 12.11 -7.65 7.31
CA MET A 252 10.98 -6.97 7.95
C MET A 252 9.77 -7.89 8.16
N ILE A 253 9.39 -8.65 7.14
CA ILE A 253 8.29 -9.61 7.24
C ILE A 253 8.60 -10.65 8.32
N TRP A 254 9.83 -11.15 8.39
CA TRP A 254 10.22 -12.12 9.40
C TRP A 254 10.37 -11.54 10.80
N ALA A 255 10.80 -10.29 10.93
CA ALA A 255 10.78 -9.59 12.21
C ALA A 255 9.34 -9.45 12.73
N LEU A 256 8.39 -9.13 11.85
CA LEU A 256 6.97 -9.01 12.19
C LEU A 256 6.34 -10.36 12.55
N THR A 257 6.44 -11.36 11.66
CA THR A 257 5.84 -12.69 11.89
C THR A 257 6.53 -13.44 13.03
N GLY A 258 7.84 -13.27 13.19
CA GLY A 258 8.62 -13.79 14.31
C GLY A 258 8.25 -13.17 15.66
N ALA A 259 7.63 -11.98 15.68
CA ALA A 259 7.07 -11.39 16.90
C ALA A 259 5.67 -11.90 17.23
N PHE A 260 4.88 -12.32 16.22
CA PHE A 260 3.47 -12.71 16.42
C PHE A 260 3.31 -13.93 17.33
N TYR A 261 3.96 -15.05 17.00
CA TYR A 261 3.80 -16.29 17.75
C TYR A 261 4.24 -16.16 19.22
N PRO A 262 5.43 -15.63 19.54
CA PRO A 262 5.84 -15.41 20.92
C PRO A 262 4.92 -14.44 21.65
N ALA A 263 4.49 -13.34 21.02
CA ALA A 263 3.61 -12.38 21.68
C ALA A 263 2.22 -12.99 22.02
N ILE A 264 1.66 -13.79 21.11
CA ILE A 264 0.40 -14.50 21.35
C ILE A 264 0.57 -15.45 22.54
N ASP A 265 1.60 -16.28 22.53
CA ASP A 265 1.77 -17.31 23.55
C ASP A 265 2.07 -16.72 24.94
N LEU A 266 2.93 -15.69 25.01
CA LEU A 266 3.31 -15.00 26.25
C LEU A 266 2.19 -14.17 26.87
N CYS A 267 1.11 -13.87 26.12
CA CYS A 267 -0.03 -13.09 26.61
C CYS A 267 -1.31 -13.90 26.60
N ALA A 268 -1.84 -14.18 25.40
CA ALA A 268 -3.10 -14.91 25.23
C ALA A 268 -2.94 -16.36 25.70
N GLY A 269 -1.80 -16.98 25.45
CA GLY A 269 -1.50 -18.35 25.86
C GLY A 269 -1.38 -18.49 27.38
N GLU A 270 -0.67 -17.59 28.06
CA GLU A 270 -0.62 -17.58 29.53
C GLU A 270 -1.99 -17.29 30.18
N LYS A 271 -2.78 -16.40 29.57
CA LYS A 271 -4.14 -16.09 30.02
C LYS A 271 -5.10 -17.26 29.83
N GLU A 272 -4.99 -17.98 28.71
CA GLU A 272 -5.75 -19.22 28.46
C GLU A 272 -5.40 -20.32 29.46
N ARG A 273 -4.15 -20.35 29.95
CA ARG A 273 -3.66 -21.32 30.94
C ARG A 273 -3.91 -20.91 32.40
N GLY A 274 -4.35 -19.67 32.66
CA GLY A 274 -4.50 -19.12 34.02
C GLY A 274 -3.18 -18.88 34.76
N THR A 275 -2.06 -18.77 34.05
CA THR A 275 -0.73 -18.55 34.65
C THR A 275 -0.37 -17.07 34.77
N LEU A 276 -1.07 -16.20 34.03
CA LEU A 276 -0.83 -14.76 34.03
C LEU A 276 -1.16 -14.12 35.38
N GLU A 277 -2.21 -14.61 36.04
CA GLU A 277 -2.67 -14.17 37.36
C GLU A 277 -1.63 -14.45 38.43
N THR A 278 -0.94 -15.59 38.34
CA THR A 278 0.13 -15.97 39.27
C THR A 278 1.36 -15.09 39.08
N LEU A 279 1.64 -14.64 37.85
CA LEU A 279 2.73 -13.70 37.58
C LEU A 279 2.41 -12.30 38.14
N LEU A 280 1.15 -11.89 38.11
CA LEU A 280 0.70 -10.59 38.62
C LEU A 280 0.64 -10.50 40.16
N THR A 281 0.64 -11.63 40.87
CA THR A 281 0.77 -11.66 42.34
C THR A 281 2.24 -11.69 42.81
N SER A 282 3.19 -11.81 41.88
CA SER A 282 4.62 -11.73 42.18
C SER A 282 5.04 -10.32 42.59
N PRO A 283 6.17 -10.14 43.32
CA PRO A 283 6.65 -8.83 43.76
C PRO A 283 7.27 -7.98 42.63
N ALA A 284 7.03 -8.33 41.35
CA ALA A 284 7.52 -7.59 40.19
C ALA A 284 6.47 -6.58 39.71
N ASP A 285 6.90 -5.37 39.37
CA ASP A 285 6.01 -4.34 38.84
C ASP A 285 5.48 -4.74 37.45
N ARG A 286 4.24 -4.34 37.12
CA ARG A 286 3.64 -4.61 35.79
C ARG A 286 4.52 -4.12 34.64
N ARG A 287 5.24 -3.00 34.83
CA ARG A 287 6.21 -2.48 33.84
C ARG A 287 7.40 -3.42 33.65
N GLU A 288 7.92 -3.99 34.73
CA GLU A 288 9.05 -4.94 34.69
C GLU A 288 8.65 -6.24 33.99
N ILE A 289 7.44 -6.74 34.27
CA ILE A 289 6.87 -7.91 33.59
C ILE A 289 6.77 -7.66 32.08
N VAL A 290 6.22 -6.51 31.68
CA VAL A 290 6.10 -6.12 30.27
C VAL A 290 7.47 -6.01 29.59
N CYS A 291 8.45 -5.39 30.24
CA CYS A 291 9.81 -5.29 29.70
C CYS A 291 10.47 -6.68 29.51
N GLY A 292 10.29 -7.60 30.46
CA GLY A 292 10.81 -8.98 30.34
C GLY A 292 10.16 -9.75 29.19
N LYS A 293 8.84 -9.64 29.05
CA LYS A 293 8.10 -10.23 27.92
C LYS A 293 8.52 -9.60 26.59
N LEU A 294 8.63 -8.27 26.52
CA LEU A 294 9.07 -7.54 25.32
C LEU A 294 10.45 -7.98 24.86
N LEU A 295 11.42 -8.10 25.78
CA LEU A 295 12.78 -8.54 25.47
C LEU A 295 12.78 -9.98 24.92
N THR A 296 11.91 -10.84 25.46
CA THR A 296 11.72 -12.22 24.98
C THR A 296 11.21 -12.21 23.54
N VAL A 297 10.10 -11.52 23.26
CA VAL A 297 9.53 -11.43 21.90
C VAL A 297 10.55 -10.83 20.92
N THR A 298 11.28 -9.79 21.33
CA THR A 298 12.30 -9.12 20.50
C THR A 298 13.43 -10.08 20.15
N THR A 299 13.88 -10.90 21.10
CA THR A 299 14.93 -11.90 20.89
C THR A 299 14.48 -12.97 19.91
N PHE A 300 13.28 -13.52 20.07
CA PHE A 300 12.73 -14.53 19.16
C PHE A 300 12.43 -13.97 17.77
N SER A 301 11.90 -12.75 17.68
CA SER A 301 11.69 -12.02 16.44
C SER A 301 13.02 -11.82 15.69
N SER A 302 14.06 -11.34 16.39
CA SER A 302 15.39 -11.14 15.80
C SER A 302 16.00 -12.47 15.36
N ALA A 303 15.94 -13.51 16.20
CA ALA A 303 16.45 -14.83 15.87
C ALA A 303 15.76 -15.42 14.63
N THR A 304 14.43 -15.27 14.53
CA THR A 304 13.65 -15.67 13.35
C THR A 304 14.19 -15.00 12.09
N ALA A 305 14.36 -13.68 12.12
CA ALA A 305 14.83 -12.93 10.97
C ALA A 305 16.27 -13.30 10.58
N VAL A 306 17.16 -13.51 11.54
CA VAL A 306 18.55 -13.95 11.30
C VAL A 306 18.61 -15.34 10.69
N LEU A 307 17.85 -16.30 11.22
CA LEU A 307 17.78 -17.66 10.68
C LEU A 307 17.26 -17.66 9.25
N ASN A 308 16.24 -16.84 8.97
CA ASN A 308 15.69 -16.69 7.62
C ASN A 308 16.67 -16.04 6.64
N LEU A 309 17.34 -14.96 7.06
CA LEU A 309 18.35 -14.30 6.25
C LEU A 309 19.50 -15.27 5.95
N SER A 310 19.94 -16.03 6.95
CA SER A 310 20.98 -17.05 6.79
C SER A 310 20.55 -18.16 5.83
N SER A 311 19.30 -18.64 5.95
CA SER A 311 18.72 -19.62 5.02
C SER A 311 18.69 -19.10 3.59
N LEU A 312 18.25 -17.86 3.39
CA LEU A 312 18.18 -17.23 2.09
C LEU A 312 19.56 -17.06 1.45
N VAL A 313 20.55 -16.57 2.22
CA VAL A 313 21.93 -16.41 1.74
C VAL A 313 22.53 -17.77 1.37
N LEU A 314 22.40 -18.77 2.25
CA LEU A 314 22.91 -20.12 2.00
C LEU A 314 22.25 -20.74 0.76
N THR A 315 20.93 -20.69 0.69
CA THR A 315 20.16 -21.20 -0.46
C THR A 315 20.59 -20.49 -1.74
N GLY A 316 20.69 -19.16 -1.74
CA GLY A 316 21.16 -18.40 -2.91
C GLY A 316 22.54 -18.86 -3.37
N THR A 317 23.52 -18.95 -2.46
CA THR A 317 24.89 -19.37 -2.80
C THR A 317 24.94 -20.79 -3.37
N LEU A 318 24.18 -21.73 -2.81
CA LEU A 318 24.16 -23.12 -3.26
C LEU A 318 23.43 -23.31 -4.60
N PHE A 319 22.29 -22.62 -4.79
CA PHE A 319 21.46 -22.76 -6.01
C PHE A 319 22.04 -22.03 -7.20
N PHE A 320 22.48 -20.77 -7.03
CA PHE A 320 23.02 -20.00 -8.15
C PHE A 320 24.35 -20.57 -8.64
N GLY A 321 25.18 -21.11 -7.73
CA GLY A 321 26.39 -21.84 -8.12
C GLY A 321 26.10 -23.10 -8.96
N GLN A 322 24.96 -23.76 -8.75
CA GLN A 322 24.54 -24.91 -9.57
C GLN A 322 23.97 -24.51 -10.93
N MET A 323 23.28 -23.36 -11.04
CA MET A 323 22.77 -22.89 -12.34
C MET A 323 23.87 -22.40 -13.27
N GLU A 324 24.96 -21.84 -12.73
CA GLU A 324 26.12 -21.39 -13.52
C GLU A 324 26.89 -22.55 -14.16
N LEU A 325 26.72 -23.78 -13.64
CA LEU A 325 27.28 -25.02 -14.20
C LEU A 325 26.47 -25.59 -15.38
N ILE A 326 25.29 -25.05 -15.68
CA ILE A 326 24.44 -25.51 -16.79
C ILE A 326 24.74 -24.66 -18.03
N ASP A 327 25.52 -25.22 -18.95
CA ASP A 327 25.94 -24.56 -20.19
C ASP A 327 24.74 -24.24 -21.10
N GLY A 328 24.65 -23.01 -21.61
CA GLY A 328 23.61 -22.58 -22.56
C GLY A 328 22.29 -22.03 -21.99
N ALA A 329 22.04 -22.10 -20.68
CA ALA A 329 20.95 -21.33 -20.08
C ALA A 329 21.38 -19.86 -19.95
N GLN A 330 20.56 -18.89 -20.35
CA GLN A 330 20.74 -17.49 -19.93
C GLN A 330 20.62 -17.49 -18.41
N PRO A 331 21.73 -17.40 -17.63
CA PRO A 331 21.59 -17.44 -16.20
C PRO A 331 20.78 -16.21 -15.82
N LEU A 332 19.72 -16.41 -15.04
CA LEU A 332 19.13 -15.32 -14.30
C LEU A 332 20.29 -14.78 -13.46
N ARG A 333 20.90 -13.66 -13.88
CA ARG A 333 22.12 -13.10 -13.29
C ARG A 333 21.83 -12.51 -11.91
N ILE A 334 21.11 -13.23 -11.04
CA ILE A 334 20.91 -12.92 -9.64
C ILE A 334 22.10 -13.56 -8.92
N GLY A 335 23.21 -12.84 -8.84
CA GLY A 335 24.38 -13.26 -8.06
C GLY A 335 24.07 -13.33 -6.57
N THR A 336 25.06 -13.73 -5.77
CA THR A 336 24.90 -13.86 -4.32
C THR A 336 24.66 -12.51 -3.65
N PRO A 337 23.83 -12.44 -2.60
CA PRO A 337 23.60 -11.20 -1.86
C PRO A 337 24.91 -10.68 -1.24
N PRO A 338 25.19 -9.37 -1.28
CA PRO A 338 26.43 -8.81 -0.78
C PRO A 338 26.50 -8.87 0.76
N ILE A 339 27.67 -9.21 1.29
CA ILE A 339 27.90 -9.32 2.75
C ILE A 339 27.66 -7.99 3.46
N THR A 340 27.99 -6.87 2.81
CA THR A 340 27.72 -5.52 3.34
C THR A 340 26.24 -5.29 3.62
N ALA A 341 25.34 -5.84 2.79
CA ALA A 341 23.90 -5.76 3.04
C ALA A 341 23.49 -6.48 4.31
N VAL A 342 24.06 -7.66 4.58
CA VAL A 342 23.78 -8.44 5.80
C VAL A 342 24.13 -7.62 7.05
N VAL A 343 25.27 -6.92 7.05
CA VAL A 343 25.69 -6.09 8.19
C VAL A 343 24.69 -4.96 8.47
N TRP A 344 24.27 -4.22 7.44
CA TRP A 344 23.28 -3.16 7.59
C TRP A 344 21.92 -3.68 8.08
N LEU A 345 21.49 -4.82 7.55
CA LEU A 345 20.24 -5.48 7.96
C LEU A 345 20.28 -5.89 9.44
N LEU A 346 21.39 -6.46 9.92
CA LEU A 346 21.55 -6.84 11.32
C LEU A 346 21.51 -5.64 12.26
N MET A 347 22.07 -4.50 11.86
CA MET A 347 22.06 -3.28 12.66
C MET A 347 20.64 -2.74 12.87
N VAL A 348 19.83 -2.73 11.82
CA VAL A 348 18.45 -2.21 11.85
C VAL A 348 17.44 -3.24 12.39
N LEU A 349 17.78 -4.53 12.39
CA LEU A 349 16.91 -5.58 12.87
C LEU A 349 16.44 -5.37 14.31
N ILE A 350 17.34 -4.97 15.22
CA ILE A 350 17.04 -4.81 16.65
C ILE A 350 15.91 -3.79 16.90
N PRO A 351 16.01 -2.52 16.45
CA PRO A 351 14.96 -1.53 16.70
C PRO A 351 13.62 -1.93 16.06
N ILE A 352 13.65 -2.60 14.91
CA ILE A 352 12.44 -3.04 14.22
C ILE A 352 11.78 -4.22 14.92
N SER A 353 12.56 -5.21 15.33
CA SER A 353 12.07 -6.32 16.14
C SER A 353 11.48 -5.81 17.45
N ALA A 354 12.08 -4.80 18.08
CA ALA A 354 11.52 -4.17 19.28
C ALA A 354 10.17 -3.47 19.00
N LEU A 355 10.06 -2.72 17.90
CA LEU A 355 8.82 -2.08 17.47
C LEU A 355 7.69 -3.10 17.27
N PHE A 356 7.94 -4.14 16.46
CA PHE A 356 6.92 -5.16 16.19
C PHE A 356 6.60 -5.99 17.43
N SER A 357 7.57 -6.24 18.30
CA SER A 357 7.34 -6.92 19.57
C SER A 357 6.42 -6.12 20.48
N ALA A 358 6.64 -4.81 20.61
CA ALA A 358 5.81 -3.94 21.44
C ALA A 358 4.37 -3.83 20.90
N LEU A 359 4.22 -3.64 19.59
CA LEU A 359 2.89 -3.62 18.94
C LEU A 359 2.17 -4.96 19.10
N SER A 360 2.88 -6.07 18.85
CA SER A 360 2.29 -7.41 18.94
C SER A 360 1.87 -7.76 20.36
N LEU A 361 2.71 -7.43 21.34
CA LEU A 361 2.41 -7.67 22.76
C LEU A 361 1.21 -6.84 23.21
N GLY A 362 1.16 -5.54 22.88
CA GLY A 362 0.03 -4.69 23.26
C GLY A 362 -1.30 -5.13 22.63
N ILE A 363 -1.29 -5.70 21.42
CA ILE A 363 -2.49 -6.27 20.77
C ILE A 363 -2.85 -7.63 21.36
N ALA A 364 -1.86 -8.49 21.61
CA ALA A 364 -2.07 -9.85 22.11
C ALA A 364 -2.74 -9.89 23.49
N VAL A 365 -2.52 -8.88 24.34
CA VAL A 365 -3.15 -8.75 25.66
C VAL A 365 -4.69 -8.70 25.59
N PHE A 366 -5.26 -8.23 24.48
CA PHE A 366 -6.72 -8.20 24.29
C PHE A 366 -7.33 -9.58 24.06
N ALA A 367 -6.54 -10.54 23.58
CA ALA A 367 -7.01 -11.87 23.25
C ALA A 367 -7.18 -12.73 24.50
N ARG A 368 -8.16 -13.64 24.46
CA ARG A 368 -8.39 -14.63 25.52
C ARG A 368 -7.77 -15.99 25.25
N SER A 369 -7.57 -16.28 23.97
CA SER A 369 -7.00 -17.54 23.50
C SER A 369 -5.97 -17.30 22.42
N ASN A 370 -5.13 -18.30 22.20
CA ASN A 370 -4.14 -18.25 21.11
C ASN A 370 -4.81 -18.02 19.73
N LYS A 371 -6.02 -18.56 19.51
CA LYS A 371 -6.78 -18.36 18.27
C LYS A 371 -7.24 -16.90 18.11
N GLU A 372 -7.78 -16.29 19.16
CA GLU A 372 -8.18 -14.87 19.14
C GLU A 372 -6.97 -13.96 18.92
N GLY A 373 -5.82 -14.27 19.54
CA GLY A 373 -4.58 -13.51 19.38
C GLY A 373 -4.12 -13.45 17.93
N GLN A 374 -4.21 -14.59 17.22
CA GLN A 374 -3.89 -14.65 15.80
C GLN A 374 -4.79 -13.72 14.97
N TYR A 375 -6.11 -13.73 15.21
CA TYR A 375 -7.04 -12.85 14.50
C TYR A 375 -6.81 -11.37 14.79
N TYR A 376 -6.43 -11.01 16.02
CA TYR A 376 -6.16 -9.61 16.39
C TYR A 376 -4.85 -9.07 15.80
N LEU A 377 -3.87 -9.93 15.51
CA LEU A 377 -2.62 -9.53 14.88
C LEU A 377 -2.68 -9.46 13.34
N MET A 378 -3.69 -10.06 12.69
CA MET A 378 -3.84 -9.95 11.23
C MET A 378 -4.02 -8.51 10.72
N PRO A 379 -4.84 -7.63 11.36
CA PRO A 379 -4.90 -6.21 10.98
C PRO A 379 -3.55 -5.50 11.07
N LEU A 380 -2.69 -5.84 12.05
CA LEU A 380 -1.36 -5.27 12.15
C LEU A 380 -0.52 -5.64 10.91
N LEU A 381 -0.56 -6.90 10.47
CA LEU A 381 0.08 -7.34 9.23
C LEU A 381 -0.45 -6.56 8.01
N LEU A 382 -1.78 -6.41 7.91
CA LEU A 382 -2.41 -5.70 6.80
C LEU A 382 -2.00 -4.22 6.74
N VAL A 383 -1.84 -3.56 7.89
CA VAL A 383 -1.40 -2.16 7.95
C VAL A 383 0.10 -2.03 7.64
N CYS A 384 0.92 -2.97 8.10
CA CYS A 384 2.36 -2.93 7.85
C CYS A 384 2.73 -3.27 6.40
N LEU A 385 1.96 -4.13 5.72
CA LEU A 385 2.30 -4.62 4.39
C LEU A 385 2.44 -3.51 3.33
N PRO A 386 1.49 -2.56 3.15
CA PRO A 386 1.66 -1.45 2.22
C PRO A 386 2.88 -0.57 2.52
N LEU A 387 3.18 -0.36 3.81
CA LEU A 387 4.36 0.41 4.25
C LEU A 387 5.66 -0.31 3.89
N MET A 388 5.67 -1.64 3.91
CA MET A 388 6.83 -2.45 3.49
C MET A 388 6.95 -2.57 1.96
N ILE A 389 5.85 -2.48 1.21
CA ILE A 389 5.87 -2.58 -0.26
C ILE A 389 6.43 -1.31 -0.90
N LEU A 390 6.15 -0.13 -0.34
CA LEU A 390 6.56 1.15 -0.94
C LEU A 390 8.05 1.20 -1.33
N PRO A 391 9.01 0.80 -0.47
CA PRO A 391 10.45 0.78 -0.77
C PRO A 391 10.89 -0.23 -1.84
N VAL A 392 10.07 -1.26 -2.10
CA VAL A 392 10.32 -2.28 -3.13
C VAL A 392 10.01 -1.73 -4.53
N LEU A 393 9.16 -0.70 -4.62
CA LEU A 393 8.80 -0.08 -5.89
C LEU A 393 10.00 0.67 -6.49
N PRO A 394 10.32 0.49 -7.78
CA PRO A 394 11.51 1.08 -8.41
C PRO A 394 11.60 2.60 -8.32
N ALA A 395 10.45 3.28 -8.31
CA ALA A 395 10.35 4.74 -8.32
C ALA A 395 10.45 5.39 -6.92
N SER A 396 10.59 4.59 -5.86
CA SER A 396 10.71 5.11 -4.50
C SER A 396 12.18 5.39 -4.18
N GLU A 397 12.46 6.60 -3.71
CA GLU A 397 13.79 7.05 -3.27
C GLU A 397 13.73 7.56 -1.83
N LEU A 398 14.89 7.63 -1.19
CA LEU A 398 15.02 8.20 0.15
C LEU A 398 15.11 9.73 0.05
N ASP A 399 14.03 10.40 0.42
CA ASP A 399 13.93 11.85 0.43
C ASP A 399 13.41 12.37 1.78
N ALA A 400 13.24 13.68 1.90
CA ALA A 400 12.76 14.31 3.13
C ALA A 400 11.35 13.84 3.53
N GLY A 401 10.55 13.44 2.55
CA GLY A 401 9.19 12.96 2.77
C GLY A 401 9.14 11.50 3.17
N THR A 402 9.73 10.63 2.34
CA THR A 402 9.72 9.17 2.53
C THR A 402 10.51 8.74 3.77
N SER A 403 11.52 9.51 4.17
CA SER A 403 12.24 9.30 5.43
C SER A 403 11.38 9.46 6.69
N LEU A 404 10.28 10.21 6.63
CA LEU A 404 9.37 10.42 7.76
C LEU A 404 8.24 9.37 7.83
N ILE A 405 8.10 8.51 6.82
CA ILE A 405 7.06 7.47 6.80
C ILE A 405 7.48 6.33 7.73
N PRO A 406 6.70 5.98 8.77
CA PRO A 406 7.02 4.88 9.66
C PRO A 406 7.16 3.56 8.90
N LEU A 407 8.15 2.74 9.28
CA LEU A 407 8.57 1.51 8.59
C LEU A 407 9.18 1.77 7.20
N SER A 408 8.51 2.47 6.29
CA SER A 408 9.03 2.69 4.94
C SER A 408 10.35 3.46 4.92
N GLY A 409 10.50 4.49 5.76
CA GLY A 409 11.73 5.29 5.83
C GLY A 409 12.95 4.47 6.26
N ILE A 410 12.79 3.53 7.18
CA ILE A 410 13.90 2.67 7.64
C ILE A 410 14.25 1.57 6.61
N LEU A 411 13.27 1.06 5.85
CA LEU A 411 13.54 0.20 4.69
C LEU A 411 14.25 0.95 3.57
N LEU A 412 13.84 2.18 3.26
CA LEU A 412 14.49 3.01 2.25
C LEU A 412 15.92 3.37 2.67
N LEU A 413 16.14 3.71 3.93
CA LEU A 413 17.49 3.93 4.47
C LEU A 413 18.36 2.69 4.28
N LEU A 414 17.85 1.50 4.62
CA LEU A 414 18.55 0.24 4.39
C LEU A 414 18.85 0.01 2.90
N ARG A 415 17.86 0.23 2.03
CA ARG A 415 18.03 0.09 0.58
C ARG A 415 19.14 1.00 0.07
N THR A 416 19.12 2.29 0.43
CA THR A 416 20.14 3.27 0.05
C THR A 416 21.55 2.90 0.58
N LEU A 417 21.63 2.38 1.81
CA LEU A 417 22.89 1.87 2.38
C LEU A 417 23.43 0.62 1.65
N ILE A 418 22.53 -0.26 1.18
CA ILE A 418 22.88 -1.44 0.38
C ILE A 418 23.32 -1.02 -1.02
N GLU A 419 22.65 -0.05 -1.63
CA GLU A 419 22.98 0.50 -2.95
C GLU A 419 24.31 1.27 -2.96
N GLY A 420 24.85 1.63 -1.79
CA GLY A 420 26.14 2.30 -1.62
C GLY A 420 26.08 3.82 -1.63
N ASP A 421 24.89 4.42 -1.68
CA ASP A 421 24.72 5.89 -1.59
C ASP A 421 24.76 6.36 -0.13
N TYR A 422 25.96 6.39 0.45
CA TYR A 422 26.16 6.79 1.83
C TYR A 422 25.84 8.27 2.09
N LEU A 423 25.93 9.13 1.06
CA LEU A 423 25.67 10.56 1.22
C LEU A 423 24.18 10.84 1.40
N GLN A 424 23.34 10.24 0.56
CA GLN A 424 21.89 10.32 0.70
C GLN A 424 21.43 9.64 1.99
N ALA A 425 21.98 8.47 2.33
CA ALA A 425 21.68 7.78 3.58
C ALA A 425 22.03 8.63 4.82
N ALA A 426 23.21 9.26 4.84
CA ALA A 426 23.64 10.11 5.95
C ALA A 426 22.72 11.33 6.15
N ARG A 427 22.27 11.94 5.05
CA ARG A 427 21.36 13.10 5.08
C ARG A 427 20.04 12.80 5.80
N TYR A 428 19.49 11.60 5.58
CA TYR A 428 18.16 11.24 6.10
C TYR A 428 18.19 10.23 7.26
N CYS A 429 19.37 9.81 7.71
CA CYS A 429 19.54 8.88 8.84
C CYS A 429 18.87 9.39 10.12
N LEU A 430 19.10 10.65 10.50
CA LEU A 430 18.56 11.20 11.75
C LEU A 430 17.02 11.31 11.73
N PRO A 431 16.36 11.83 10.68
CA PRO A 431 14.89 11.77 10.55
C PRO A 431 14.33 10.36 10.69
N VAL A 432 14.92 9.38 9.99
CA VAL A 432 14.47 7.99 9.99
C VAL A 432 14.58 7.35 11.37
N LEU A 433 15.74 7.51 12.03
CA LEU A 433 15.95 7.02 13.39
C LEU A 433 15.05 7.72 14.40
N GLY A 434 14.78 9.02 14.21
CA GLY A 434 13.85 9.79 15.03
C GLY A 434 12.43 9.24 14.96
N VAL A 435 11.91 9.01 13.76
CA VAL A 435 10.56 8.44 13.55
C VAL A 435 10.48 7.00 14.06
N THR A 436 11.50 6.18 13.80
CA THR A 436 11.54 4.79 14.27
C THR A 436 11.62 4.72 15.79
N GLY A 437 12.48 5.54 16.40
CA GLY A 437 12.63 5.63 17.86
C GLY A 437 11.37 6.14 18.55
N LEU A 438 10.71 7.17 17.99
CA LEU A 438 9.42 7.64 18.46
C LEU A 438 8.35 6.55 18.36
N GLY A 439 8.32 5.81 17.25
CA GLY A 439 7.43 4.66 17.05
C GLY A 439 7.64 3.58 18.12
N CYS A 440 8.89 3.20 18.40
CA CYS A 440 9.24 2.26 19.46
C CYS A 440 8.78 2.77 20.83
N TRP A 441 9.07 4.03 21.14
CA TRP A 441 8.68 4.65 22.40
C TRP A 441 7.15 4.62 22.59
N LEU A 442 6.39 5.05 21.59
CA LEU A 442 4.93 5.02 21.61
C LEU A 442 4.38 3.60 21.77
N ALA A 443 4.90 2.64 21.02
CA ALA A 443 4.45 1.26 21.04
C ALA A 443 4.71 0.59 22.41
N ILE A 444 5.89 0.82 23.00
CA ILE A 444 6.24 0.29 24.33
C ILE A 444 5.36 0.91 25.40
N HIS A 445 5.18 2.23 25.39
CA HIS A 445 4.31 2.92 26.33
C HIS A 445 2.85 2.46 26.20
N TRP A 446 2.38 2.22 24.98
CA TRP A 446 1.06 1.68 24.73
C TRP A 446 0.93 0.25 25.28
N ALA A 447 1.88 -0.65 25.02
CA ALA A 447 1.87 -2.01 25.56
C ALA A 447 1.83 -2.01 27.10
N VAL A 448 2.66 -1.20 27.74
CA VAL A 448 2.67 -1.02 29.21
C VAL A 448 1.31 -0.51 29.70
N HIS A 449 0.72 0.48 29.03
CA HIS A 449 -0.59 1.00 29.39
C HIS A 449 -1.67 -0.07 29.30
N GLN A 450 -1.64 -0.95 28.29
CA GLN A 450 -2.60 -2.05 28.15
C GLN A 450 -2.50 -3.07 29.28
N PHE A 451 -1.29 -3.43 29.73
CA PHE A 451 -1.09 -4.29 30.91
C PHE A 451 -1.52 -3.64 32.24
N ASN A 452 -1.65 -2.32 32.29
CA ASN A 452 -2.18 -1.64 33.47
C ASN A 452 -3.72 -1.62 33.49
N GLN A 453 -4.39 -1.96 32.38
CA GLN A 453 -5.86 -1.99 32.31
C GLN A 453 -6.43 -3.35 32.68
N GLU A 454 -7.07 -3.43 33.85
CA GLU A 454 -7.71 -4.66 34.35
C GLU A 454 -8.85 -5.16 33.47
N SER A 455 -9.60 -4.24 32.86
CA SER A 455 -10.69 -4.59 31.93
C SER A 455 -10.20 -5.32 30.67
N VAL A 456 -8.93 -5.14 30.30
CA VAL A 456 -8.30 -5.84 29.17
C VAL A 456 -7.74 -7.18 29.65
N LEU A 457 -7.06 -7.16 30.79
CA LEU A 457 -6.45 -8.33 31.43
C LEU A 457 -7.49 -9.40 31.81
N PHE A 458 -8.63 -9.03 32.39
CA PHE A 458 -9.62 -9.95 32.98
C PHE A 458 -10.95 -10.01 32.22
N ARG A 459 -10.91 -9.82 30.90
CA ARG A 459 -12.12 -9.73 30.07
C ARG A 459 -12.90 -11.06 30.02
N GLU A 460 -13.98 -11.22 30.80
CA GLU A 460 -14.85 -12.42 30.82
C GLU A 460 -15.73 -12.62 29.58
N SER A 461 -15.99 -13.88 29.21
CA SER A 461 -16.72 -14.29 28.03
C SER A 461 -18.22 -14.03 28.10
N GLU A 462 -18.69 -12.88 27.63
CA GLU A 462 -20.06 -12.83 27.12
C GLU A 462 -20.15 -13.72 25.87
N ARG A 463 -20.80 -14.88 26.01
CA ARG A 463 -21.19 -15.74 24.88
C ARG A 463 -22.30 -15.03 24.10
N VAL A 464 -21.93 -14.08 23.26
CA VAL A 464 -22.88 -13.36 22.43
C VAL A 464 -23.20 -14.19 21.18
N GLY A 465 -24.27 -14.98 21.22
CA GLY A 465 -24.84 -15.54 20.00
C GLY A 465 -25.26 -14.42 19.04
N LEU A 466 -24.97 -14.52 17.75
CA LEU A 466 -25.27 -13.47 16.75
C LEU A 466 -26.70 -12.92 16.87
N ARG A 467 -27.70 -13.80 17.03
CA ARG A 467 -29.12 -13.42 17.14
C ARG A 467 -29.46 -12.74 18.48
N SER A 468 -28.91 -13.21 19.59
CA SER A 468 -29.12 -12.59 20.91
C SER A 468 -28.34 -11.27 21.03
N GLY A 469 -27.15 -11.20 20.46
CA GLY A 469 -26.33 -10.01 20.30
C GLY A 469 -27.02 -8.92 19.50
N LEU A 470 -27.53 -9.22 18.30
CA LEU A 470 -28.28 -8.25 17.49
C LEU A 470 -29.53 -7.75 18.22
N LYS A 471 -30.28 -8.63 18.89
CA LYS A 471 -31.49 -8.25 19.64
C LYS A 471 -31.16 -7.41 20.88
N HIS A 472 -30.10 -7.75 21.61
CA HIS A 472 -29.60 -6.98 22.74
C HIS A 472 -29.11 -5.60 22.27
N TRP A 473 -28.32 -5.55 21.21
CA TRP A 473 -27.76 -4.33 20.64
C TRP A 473 -28.84 -3.38 20.11
N TRP A 474 -29.86 -3.92 19.43
CA TRP A 474 -31.00 -3.13 18.93
C TRP A 474 -31.85 -2.54 20.07
N ARG A 475 -32.00 -3.28 21.18
CA ARG A 475 -32.78 -2.86 22.36
C ARG A 475 -32.01 -1.88 23.25
N HIS A 476 -30.71 -2.05 23.42
CA HIS A 476 -29.85 -1.23 24.28
C HIS A 476 -29.09 -0.15 23.50
N ARG A 477 -29.70 0.38 22.43
CA ARG A 477 -29.12 1.51 21.72
C ARG A 477 -29.01 2.72 22.63
N GLN A 478 -27.84 3.33 22.61
CA GLN A 478 -27.54 4.52 23.39
C GLN A 478 -27.76 5.78 22.52
N ALA A 479 -27.62 6.97 23.09
CA ALA A 479 -27.89 8.22 22.36
C ALA A 479 -26.93 8.42 21.17
N THR A 480 -25.67 8.00 21.32
CA THR A 480 -24.62 8.06 20.29
C THR A 480 -23.95 6.68 20.13
N PRO A 481 -23.26 6.40 18.99
CA PRO A 481 -22.51 5.17 18.80
C PRO A 481 -21.48 4.94 19.93
N GLY A 482 -21.15 3.69 20.26
CA GLY A 482 -20.01 3.41 21.14
C GLY A 482 -18.67 3.74 20.47
N VAL A 483 -17.59 3.91 21.24
CA VAL A 483 -16.23 4.20 20.72
C VAL A 483 -15.80 3.17 19.68
N THR A 484 -15.92 1.88 20.02
CA THR A 484 -15.57 0.77 19.11
C THR A 484 -16.47 0.75 17.87
N GLY A 485 -17.78 0.97 18.04
CA GLY A 485 -18.72 1.02 16.91
C GLY A 485 -18.38 2.15 15.95
N ALA A 486 -18.04 3.33 16.46
CA ALA A 486 -17.63 4.47 15.66
C ALA A 486 -16.32 4.22 14.89
N LEU A 487 -15.30 3.65 15.55
CA LEU A 487 -14.04 3.27 14.91
C LEU A 487 -14.26 2.23 13.80
N CYS A 488 -15.04 1.18 14.06
CA CYS A 488 -15.38 0.18 13.05
C CYS A 488 -16.11 0.80 11.85
N CYS A 489 -17.05 1.72 12.08
CA CYS A 489 -17.73 2.44 11.00
C CYS A 489 -16.77 3.31 10.21
N GLY A 490 -15.89 4.06 10.88
CA GLY A 490 -14.85 4.84 10.22
C GLY A 490 -13.97 3.98 9.33
N LEU A 491 -13.51 2.83 9.82
CA LEU A 491 -12.65 1.90 9.08
C LEU A 491 -13.40 1.29 7.88
N LEU A 492 -14.66 0.90 8.07
CA LEU A 492 -15.51 0.38 7.00
C LEU A 492 -15.69 1.42 5.89
N LEU A 493 -15.92 2.69 6.24
CA LEU A 493 -16.08 3.77 5.25
C LEU A 493 -14.77 4.05 4.49
N LEU A 494 -13.62 4.06 5.17
CA LEU A 494 -12.32 4.15 4.51
C LEU A 494 -12.10 2.98 3.54
N PHE A 495 -12.44 1.76 3.96
CA PHE A 495 -12.32 0.56 3.13
C PHE A 495 -13.21 0.64 1.89
N ILE A 496 -14.50 0.98 2.06
CA ILE A 496 -15.43 1.17 0.94
C ILE A 496 -14.91 2.25 -0.03
N ARG A 497 -14.44 3.39 0.49
CA ARG A 497 -13.89 4.47 -0.33
C ARG A 497 -12.64 4.06 -1.11
N PHE A 498 -11.76 3.26 -0.50
CA PHE A 498 -10.56 2.74 -1.15
C PHE A 498 -10.91 1.85 -2.33
N PHE A 499 -11.77 0.85 -2.13
CA PHE A 499 -12.18 -0.06 -3.21
C PHE A 499 -12.97 0.67 -4.30
N ALA A 500 -13.90 1.55 -3.93
CA ALA A 500 -14.64 2.37 -4.89
C ALA A 500 -13.70 3.26 -5.72
N GLY A 501 -12.68 3.85 -5.09
CA GLY A 501 -11.67 4.65 -5.78
C GLY A 501 -10.76 3.84 -6.70
N SER A 502 -10.37 2.63 -6.29
CA SER A 502 -9.47 1.76 -7.08
C SER A 502 -10.08 1.27 -8.39
N GLN A 503 -11.41 1.17 -8.46
CA GLN A 503 -12.12 0.77 -9.68
C GLN A 503 -12.68 1.98 -10.46
N ALA A 504 -12.61 3.18 -9.91
CA ALA A 504 -13.09 4.38 -10.59
C ALA A 504 -12.09 4.81 -11.66
N SER A 505 -12.58 5.02 -12.88
CA SER A 505 -11.80 5.64 -13.95
C SER A 505 -11.78 7.16 -13.79
N MET A 506 -10.74 7.82 -14.31
CA MET A 506 -10.69 9.28 -14.35
C MET A 506 -11.90 9.83 -15.11
N PRO A 507 -12.63 10.83 -14.58
CA PRO A 507 -13.77 11.42 -15.27
C PRO A 507 -13.34 12.03 -16.62
N ALA A 508 -14.11 11.81 -17.68
CA ALA A 508 -13.81 12.38 -19.00
C ALA A 508 -14.49 13.76 -19.20
N THR A 509 -15.63 14.00 -18.55
CA THR A 509 -16.40 15.25 -18.67
C THR A 509 -16.73 15.84 -17.31
N TRP A 510 -17.09 17.13 -17.27
CA TRP A 510 -17.55 17.81 -16.05
C TRP A 510 -18.76 17.09 -15.44
N ARG A 511 -19.67 16.58 -16.26
CA ARG A 511 -20.83 15.83 -15.80
C ARG A 511 -20.43 14.53 -15.10
N ASP A 512 -19.42 13.83 -15.63
CA ASP A 512 -18.89 12.61 -15.02
C ASP A 512 -18.16 12.92 -13.71
N PHE A 513 -17.46 14.06 -13.65
CA PHE A 513 -16.85 14.52 -12.42
C PHE A 513 -17.92 14.78 -11.34
N VAL A 514 -18.97 15.54 -11.67
CA VAL A 514 -20.08 15.82 -10.73
C VAL A 514 -20.79 14.55 -10.29
N SER A 515 -21.04 13.60 -11.21
CA SER A 515 -21.70 12.33 -10.85
C SER A 515 -20.82 11.48 -9.93
N SER A 516 -19.51 11.41 -10.20
CA SER A 516 -18.55 10.73 -9.33
C SER A 516 -18.48 11.39 -7.93
N GLN A 517 -18.50 12.72 -7.87
CA GLN A 517 -18.48 13.46 -6.62
C GLN A 517 -19.77 13.28 -5.82
N LEU A 518 -20.94 13.24 -6.47
CA LEU A 518 -22.20 12.92 -5.82
C LEU A 518 -22.23 11.49 -5.29
N LEU A 519 -21.74 10.52 -6.08
CA LEU A 519 -21.64 9.13 -5.64
C LEU A 519 -20.76 9.01 -4.40
N VAL A 520 -19.58 9.64 -4.39
CA VAL A 520 -18.66 9.59 -3.24
C VAL A 520 -19.26 10.32 -2.03
N GLN A 521 -19.66 11.58 -2.19
CA GLN A 521 -20.08 12.42 -1.06
C GLN A 521 -21.45 12.00 -0.49
N VAL A 522 -22.42 11.74 -1.35
CA VAL A 522 -23.77 11.36 -0.92
C VAL A 522 -23.86 9.85 -0.74
N GLY A 523 -23.51 9.08 -1.78
CA GLY A 523 -23.72 7.63 -1.82
C GLY A 523 -22.80 6.85 -0.87
N LEU A 524 -21.53 7.23 -0.76
CA LEU A 524 -20.55 6.47 0.02
C LEU A 524 -20.26 7.08 1.41
N LEU A 525 -20.44 8.39 1.60
CA LEU A 525 -20.19 9.05 2.88
C LEU A 525 -21.49 9.36 3.63
N ALA A 526 -22.28 10.33 3.16
CA ALA A 526 -23.41 10.85 3.93
C ALA A 526 -24.53 9.83 4.17
N VAL A 527 -24.94 9.07 3.14
CA VAL A 527 -26.02 8.07 3.26
C VAL A 527 -25.62 6.96 4.24
N PRO A 528 -24.46 6.29 4.10
CA PRO A 528 -23.97 5.33 5.09
C PRO A 528 -23.83 5.93 6.49
N ALA A 529 -23.34 7.17 6.62
CA ALA A 529 -23.21 7.82 7.92
C ALA A 529 -24.57 8.00 8.63
N ILE A 530 -25.60 8.45 7.90
CA ILE A 530 -26.97 8.61 8.41
C ILE A 530 -27.59 7.26 8.76
N LEU A 531 -27.45 6.26 7.89
CA LEU A 531 -27.96 4.90 8.14
C LEU A 531 -27.30 4.29 9.38
N LEU A 532 -25.98 4.38 9.49
CA LEU A 532 -25.23 3.88 10.63
C LEU A 532 -25.58 4.65 11.91
N ALA A 533 -25.74 5.98 11.86
CA ALA A 533 -26.20 6.76 13.01
C ALA A 533 -27.60 6.32 13.49
N ARG A 534 -28.48 5.94 12.56
CA ARG A 534 -29.80 5.36 12.87
C ARG A 534 -29.69 3.94 13.43
N LEU A 535 -28.78 3.12 12.91
CA LEU A 535 -28.60 1.74 13.34
C LEU A 535 -27.91 1.64 14.71
N LEU A 536 -26.96 2.53 15.00
CA LEU A 536 -26.13 2.53 16.21
C LEU A 536 -26.70 3.37 17.35
N GLY A 537 -27.40 4.46 17.02
CA GLY A 537 -27.94 5.42 17.97
C GLY A 537 -29.47 5.37 18.07
N ARG A 538 -30.02 5.89 19.17
CA ARG A 538 -31.48 6.09 19.32
C ARG A 538 -32.01 7.23 18.47
N ARG A 539 -31.24 8.32 18.35
CA ARG A 539 -31.63 9.54 17.63
C ARG A 539 -30.52 9.95 16.67
N VAL A 540 -30.84 10.00 15.38
CA VAL A 540 -29.91 10.41 14.32
C VAL A 540 -29.32 11.80 14.61
N ARG A 541 -30.13 12.72 15.14
CA ARG A 541 -29.70 14.08 15.50
C ARG A 541 -28.55 14.09 16.53
N ASP A 542 -28.62 13.22 17.53
CA ASP A 542 -27.59 13.13 18.56
C ASP A 542 -26.35 12.38 18.05
N GLY A 543 -26.56 11.29 17.30
CA GLY A 543 -25.49 10.53 16.65
C GLY A 543 -24.73 11.29 15.56
N LEU A 544 -25.30 12.37 15.02
CA LEU A 544 -24.66 13.24 14.02
C LEU A 544 -24.32 14.65 14.55
N LEU A 545 -24.49 14.91 15.86
CA LEU A 545 -24.28 16.23 16.47
C LEU A 545 -24.97 17.38 15.72
N LEU A 546 -26.20 17.16 15.24
CA LEU A 546 -27.02 18.17 14.55
C LEU A 546 -27.75 19.07 15.56
N ARG A 547 -26.96 19.78 16.38
CA ARG A 547 -27.45 20.71 17.41
C ARG A 547 -27.20 22.15 16.98
N TRP A 548 -28.12 23.06 17.29
CA TRP A 548 -27.92 24.48 17.02
C TRP A 548 -27.14 25.11 18.18
N PRO A 549 -25.90 25.60 17.98
CA PRO A 549 -25.09 26.16 19.05
C PRO A 549 -25.29 27.69 19.23
N GLY A 550 -26.18 28.30 18.45
CA GLY A 550 -26.31 29.76 18.32
C GLY A 550 -25.56 30.30 17.10
N TYR A 551 -25.85 31.55 16.71
CA TYR A 551 -25.22 32.16 15.53
C TYR A 551 -23.75 32.51 15.77
N LYS A 552 -23.37 32.92 17.00
CA LYS A 552 -21.99 33.35 17.32
C LYS A 552 -20.95 32.25 17.07
N PRO A 553 -21.12 31.00 17.55
CA PRO A 553 -20.17 29.94 17.26
C PRO A 553 -20.11 29.56 15.78
N VAL A 554 -21.26 29.61 15.08
CA VAL A 554 -21.32 29.29 13.63
C VAL A 554 -20.53 30.34 12.84
N MET A 555 -20.83 31.63 13.03
CA MET A 555 -20.12 32.74 12.37
C MET A 555 -18.63 32.75 12.71
N ALA A 556 -18.27 32.44 13.96
CA ALA A 556 -16.87 32.31 14.35
C ALA A 556 -16.15 31.18 13.61
N GLY A 557 -16.83 30.07 13.30
CA GLY A 557 -16.29 29.00 12.46
C GLY A 557 -15.96 29.50 11.04
N GLY A 558 -16.88 30.22 10.41
CA GLY A 558 -16.63 30.82 9.08
C GLY A 558 -15.52 31.87 9.10
N LEU A 559 -15.51 32.77 10.09
CA LEU A 559 -14.46 33.78 10.25
C LEU A 559 -13.09 33.14 10.52
N LEU A 560 -13.05 32.10 11.35
CA LEU A 560 -11.82 31.36 11.62
C LEU A 560 -11.28 30.71 10.33
N ALA A 561 -12.14 30.14 9.48
CA ALA A 561 -11.72 29.60 8.18
C ALA A 561 -11.13 30.67 7.27
N PHE A 562 -11.77 31.84 7.20
CA PHE A 562 -11.27 32.97 6.41
C PHE A 562 -9.89 33.44 6.89
N CYS A 563 -9.71 33.62 8.20
CA CYS A 563 -8.42 34.02 8.78
C CYS A 563 -7.35 32.92 8.69
N PHE A 564 -7.75 31.64 8.75
CA PHE A 564 -6.82 30.51 8.68
C PHE A 564 -6.40 30.16 7.26
N HIS A 565 -7.19 30.52 6.24
CA HIS A 565 -6.93 30.13 4.85
C HIS A 565 -5.50 30.48 4.36
N PRO A 566 -4.94 31.68 4.63
CA PRO A 566 -3.55 31.98 4.28
C PRO A 566 -2.52 31.03 4.90
N LEU A 567 -2.66 30.75 6.21
CA LEU A 567 -1.80 29.78 6.91
C LEU A 567 -1.97 28.36 6.37
N GLY A 568 -3.21 27.97 6.06
CA GLY A 568 -3.51 26.66 5.47
C GLY A 568 -2.88 26.49 4.08
N MET A 569 -2.81 27.57 3.29
CA MET A 569 -2.15 27.55 1.98
C MET A 569 -0.64 27.48 2.09
N GLU A 570 -0.03 28.24 3.00
CA GLU A 570 1.41 28.11 3.29
C GLU A 570 1.78 26.72 3.82
N LEU A 571 0.95 26.14 4.69
CA LEU A 571 1.12 24.76 5.14
C LEU A 571 1.05 23.78 3.95
N THR A 572 0.09 23.98 3.05
CA THR A 572 -0.08 23.14 1.87
C THR A 572 1.15 23.24 0.97
N GLN A 573 1.69 24.44 0.73
CA GLN A 573 2.92 24.63 -0.04
C GLN A 573 4.14 23.99 0.63
N LEU A 574 4.28 24.14 1.95
CA LEU A 574 5.32 23.45 2.72
C LEU A 574 5.24 21.94 2.53
N ILE A 575 4.04 21.36 2.57
CA ILE A 575 3.82 19.92 2.34
C ILE A 575 4.22 19.53 0.92
N HIS A 576 3.88 20.31 -0.12
CA HIS A 576 4.26 20.02 -1.50
C HIS A 576 5.78 20.12 -1.72
N ASN A 577 6.45 21.03 -1.02
CA ASN A 577 7.90 21.14 -1.07
C ASN A 577 8.61 19.96 -0.37
N LEU A 578 8.02 19.44 0.70
CA LEU A 578 8.52 18.26 1.42
C LEU A 578 8.18 16.93 0.70
N TYR A 579 7.05 16.89 0.02
CA TYR A 579 6.51 15.74 -0.71
C TYR A 579 6.09 16.18 -2.12
N PRO A 580 7.03 16.29 -3.07
CA PRO A 580 6.72 16.72 -4.44
C PRO A 580 5.76 15.74 -5.12
N LEU A 581 4.86 16.28 -5.94
CA LEU A 581 3.93 15.48 -6.73
C LEU A 581 4.69 14.77 -7.85
N SER A 582 4.38 13.50 -8.08
CA SER A 582 4.94 12.78 -9.23
C SER A 582 4.38 13.36 -10.53
N ASP A 583 5.14 13.25 -11.62
CA ASP A 583 4.70 13.71 -12.95
C ASP A 583 3.36 13.11 -13.37
N ALA A 584 3.08 11.87 -12.96
CA ALA A 584 1.81 11.20 -13.22
C ALA A 584 0.65 11.89 -12.50
N ILE A 585 0.79 12.19 -11.20
CA ILE A 585 -0.23 12.88 -10.43
C ILE A 585 -0.39 14.33 -10.94
N GLY A 586 0.71 14.99 -11.28
CA GLY A 586 0.69 16.33 -11.88
C GLY A 586 -0.05 16.37 -13.22
N LYS A 587 0.09 15.34 -14.07
CA LYS A 587 -0.71 15.21 -15.31
C LYS A 587 -2.19 15.03 -14.99
N GLN A 588 -2.55 14.17 -14.04
CA GLN A 588 -3.93 13.97 -13.62
C GLN A 588 -4.58 15.25 -13.08
N LEU A 589 -3.86 16.04 -12.29
CA LEU A 589 -4.33 17.34 -11.79
C LEU A 589 -4.59 18.34 -12.93
N ARG A 590 -3.69 18.44 -13.91
CA ARG A 590 -3.88 19.30 -15.09
C ARG A 590 -5.04 18.85 -15.98
N GLU A 591 -5.24 17.54 -16.13
CA GLU A 591 -6.42 16.99 -16.80
C GLU A 591 -7.70 17.37 -16.05
N LEU A 592 -7.69 17.28 -14.72
CA LEU A 592 -8.83 17.70 -13.89
C LEU A 592 -9.14 19.20 -14.04
N GLU A 593 -8.11 20.06 -14.06
CA GLU A 593 -8.27 21.49 -14.32
C GLU A 593 -8.93 21.75 -15.69
N SER A 594 -8.56 20.99 -16.72
CA SER A 594 -9.16 21.11 -18.05
C SER A 594 -10.65 20.74 -18.08
N ILE A 595 -11.04 19.74 -17.28
CA ILE A 595 -12.44 19.29 -17.14
C ILE A 595 -13.27 20.33 -16.37
N MET A 596 -12.65 21.06 -15.45
CA MET A 596 -13.29 22.10 -14.65
C MET A 596 -13.49 23.42 -15.41
N GLY A 597 -12.69 23.69 -16.44
CA GLY A 597 -12.72 24.95 -17.20
C GLY A 597 -14.10 25.39 -17.71
N PRO A 598 -14.93 24.49 -18.30
CA PRO A 598 -16.28 24.83 -18.78
C PRO A 598 -17.32 25.04 -17.67
N ALA A 599 -17.02 24.74 -16.41
CA ALA A 599 -17.99 24.75 -15.33
C ALA A 599 -18.29 26.18 -14.84
N SER A 600 -19.55 26.44 -14.46
CA SER A 600 -19.89 27.72 -13.84
C SER A 600 -19.36 27.77 -12.40
N LEU A 601 -18.97 28.96 -11.93
CA LEU A 601 -18.50 29.17 -10.57
C LEU A 601 -19.49 28.62 -9.51
N GLY A 602 -20.80 28.79 -9.74
CA GLY A 602 -21.82 28.25 -8.85
C GLY A 602 -21.79 26.73 -8.74
N THR A 603 -21.62 26.01 -9.85
CA THR A 603 -21.50 24.55 -9.84
C THR A 603 -20.20 24.06 -9.20
N LEU A 604 -19.09 24.78 -9.39
CA LEU A 604 -17.81 24.49 -8.76
C LEU A 604 -17.89 24.65 -7.24
N LEU A 605 -18.43 25.77 -6.76
CA LEU A 605 -18.62 26.01 -5.33
C LEU A 605 -19.56 24.98 -4.70
N LEU A 606 -20.66 24.62 -5.38
CA LEU A 606 -21.58 23.62 -4.85
C LEU A 606 -20.92 22.24 -4.71
N THR A 607 -20.16 21.81 -5.72
CA THR A 607 -19.63 20.44 -5.82
C THR A 607 -18.31 20.25 -5.07
N MET A 608 -17.48 21.29 -4.97
CA MET A 608 -16.14 21.22 -4.36
C MET A 608 -16.06 21.89 -2.99
N ALA A 609 -16.97 22.81 -2.66
CA ALA A 609 -16.99 23.46 -1.34
C ALA A 609 -18.17 23.02 -0.47
N VAL A 610 -19.40 23.23 -0.92
CA VAL A 610 -20.59 23.01 -0.10
C VAL A 610 -20.86 21.52 0.13
N LEU A 611 -20.88 20.72 -0.94
CA LEU A 611 -21.22 19.30 -0.87
C LEU A 611 -20.24 18.51 0.01
N PRO A 612 -18.90 18.61 -0.17
CA PRO A 612 -17.93 17.95 0.72
C PRO A 612 -18.05 18.44 2.16
N ALA A 613 -18.21 19.76 2.36
CA ALA A 613 -18.32 20.34 3.71
C ALA A 613 -19.50 19.76 4.49
N ILE A 614 -20.63 19.46 3.86
CA ILE A 614 -21.77 18.84 4.54
C ILE A 614 -21.54 17.34 4.74
N CYS A 615 -21.19 16.62 3.67
CA CYS A 615 -21.11 15.16 3.67
C CYS A 615 -19.98 14.61 4.55
N GLU A 616 -18.82 15.24 4.50
CA GLU A 616 -17.64 14.84 5.29
C GLU A 616 -17.84 15.20 6.76
N GLU A 617 -18.41 16.37 7.08
CA GLU A 617 -18.70 16.73 8.46
C GLU A 617 -19.76 15.83 9.10
N LEU A 618 -20.81 15.42 8.37
CA LEU A 618 -21.77 14.42 8.83
C LEU A 618 -21.09 13.08 9.16
N THR A 619 -20.10 12.70 8.37
CA THR A 619 -19.40 11.41 8.52
C THR A 619 -18.40 11.46 9.67
N PHE A 620 -17.45 12.39 9.61
CA PHE A 620 -16.30 12.40 10.51
C PHE A 620 -16.60 13.10 11.84
N ARG A 621 -17.34 14.21 11.83
CA ARG A 621 -17.70 14.98 13.05
C ARG A 621 -19.08 14.62 13.58
N GLY A 622 -19.97 14.16 12.71
CA GLY A 622 -21.24 13.58 13.11
C GLY A 622 -21.04 12.18 13.67
N LEU A 623 -21.01 11.17 12.79
CA LEU A 623 -21.01 9.76 13.19
C LEU A 623 -19.77 9.36 14.00
N LEU A 624 -18.58 9.56 13.46
CA LEU A 624 -17.34 9.06 14.07
C LEU A 624 -17.00 9.81 15.37
N PHE A 625 -16.94 11.15 15.32
CA PHE A 625 -16.58 11.97 16.47
C PHE A 625 -17.59 11.86 17.63
N SER A 626 -18.89 11.76 17.35
CA SER A 626 -19.91 11.63 18.41
C SER A 626 -19.73 10.35 19.25
N GLY A 627 -19.28 9.26 18.61
CA GLY A 627 -18.97 8.02 19.31
C GLY A 627 -17.62 8.05 20.03
N LEU A 628 -16.57 8.59 19.39
CA LEU A 628 -15.25 8.77 20.02
C LEU A 628 -15.30 9.66 21.26
N ARG A 629 -16.18 10.67 21.26
CA ARG A 629 -16.38 11.61 22.37
C ARG A 629 -16.76 10.95 23.68
N ARG A 630 -17.31 9.73 23.64
CA ARG A 630 -17.68 8.95 24.83
C ARG A 630 -16.47 8.47 25.64
N SER A 631 -15.28 8.49 25.04
CA SER A 631 -14.02 8.27 25.75
C SER A 631 -13.74 9.32 26.83
N GLY A 632 -14.41 10.49 26.77
CA GLY A 632 -14.14 11.63 27.66
C GLY A 632 -12.82 12.35 27.38
N ARG A 633 -12.01 11.86 26.42
CA ARG A 633 -10.67 12.38 26.13
C ARG A 633 -10.72 13.30 24.90
N PRO A 634 -10.56 14.64 25.06
CA PRO A 634 -10.65 15.58 23.95
C PRO A 634 -9.58 15.32 22.89
N GLY A 635 -8.31 15.16 23.30
CA GLY A 635 -7.20 14.92 22.38
C GLY A 635 -7.40 13.67 21.54
N PHE A 636 -7.76 12.54 22.15
CA PHE A 636 -8.05 11.29 21.43
C PHE A 636 -9.20 11.46 20.43
N THR A 637 -10.28 12.13 20.82
CA THR A 637 -11.46 12.33 19.96
C THR A 637 -11.12 13.20 18.74
N ILE A 638 -10.46 14.33 18.98
CA ILE A 638 -10.10 15.30 17.93
C ILE A 638 -9.08 14.69 16.97
N LEU A 639 -7.98 14.15 17.49
CA LEU A 639 -6.90 13.62 16.65
C LEU A 639 -7.36 12.42 15.84
N THR A 640 -8.10 11.49 16.44
CA THR A 640 -8.57 10.29 15.72
C THR A 640 -9.58 10.67 14.63
N SER A 641 -10.58 11.50 14.91
CA SER A 641 -11.53 11.95 13.88
C SER A 641 -10.84 12.69 12.73
N SER A 642 -9.83 13.52 13.05
CA SER A 642 -9.05 14.26 12.06
C SER A 642 -8.18 13.34 11.20
N LEU A 643 -7.63 12.27 11.78
CA LEU A 643 -6.86 11.26 11.05
C LEU A 643 -7.72 10.55 10.00
N PHE A 644 -8.93 10.13 10.37
CA PHE A 644 -9.88 9.52 9.42
C PHE A 644 -10.30 10.51 8.33
N PHE A 645 -10.47 11.79 8.67
CA PHE A 645 -10.76 12.86 7.71
C PHE A 645 -9.60 13.10 6.73
N GLY A 646 -8.34 13.06 7.18
CA GLY A 646 -7.19 13.13 6.28
C GLY A 646 -7.07 11.89 5.38
N ALA A 647 -7.25 10.70 5.96
CA ALA A 647 -7.05 9.41 5.28
C ALA A 647 -8.06 9.11 4.16
N ILE A 648 -9.20 9.80 4.09
CA ILE A 648 -10.19 9.61 3.00
C ILE A 648 -9.73 10.18 1.65
N HIS A 649 -8.73 11.06 1.67
CA HIS A 649 -8.20 11.71 0.48
C HIS A 649 -7.20 10.77 -0.24
N GLY A 650 -7.26 10.74 -1.57
CA GLY A 650 -6.42 9.85 -2.39
C GLY A 650 -5.02 10.39 -2.68
N VAL A 651 -4.77 11.67 -2.38
CA VAL A 651 -3.49 12.34 -2.57
C VAL A 651 -2.86 12.59 -1.21
N PHE A 652 -1.64 12.08 -1.01
CA PHE A 652 -0.97 12.09 0.29
C PHE A 652 -0.76 13.51 0.85
N GLN A 653 -0.37 14.46 0.00
CA GLN A 653 -0.19 15.88 0.34
C GLN A 653 -1.50 16.49 0.86
N GLN A 654 -2.61 16.18 0.18
CA GLN A 654 -3.93 16.62 0.59
C GLN A 654 -4.35 15.98 1.92
N SER A 655 -4.05 14.69 2.14
CA SER A 655 -4.33 14.01 3.41
C SER A 655 -3.67 14.69 4.61
N LEU A 656 -2.40 15.10 4.48
CA LEU A 656 -1.66 15.80 5.54
C LEU A 656 -2.25 17.19 5.83
N SER A 657 -2.56 17.97 4.80
CA SER A 657 -3.18 19.30 4.96
C SER A 657 -4.58 19.18 5.58
N ALA A 658 -5.40 18.25 5.07
CA ALA A 658 -6.73 17.96 5.59
C ALA A 658 -6.71 17.49 7.05
N PHE A 659 -5.70 16.71 7.47
CA PHE A 659 -5.53 16.33 8.88
C PHE A 659 -5.41 17.55 9.80
N VAL A 660 -4.58 18.53 9.45
CA VAL A 660 -4.38 19.74 10.26
C VAL A 660 -5.62 20.62 10.30
N VAL A 661 -6.26 20.86 9.14
CA VAL A 661 -7.57 21.52 9.07
C VAL A 661 -8.60 20.78 9.92
N GLY A 662 -8.54 19.44 9.89
CA GLY A 662 -9.43 18.59 10.63
C GLY A 662 -9.32 18.73 12.15
N ILE A 663 -8.13 19.01 12.68
CA ILE A 663 -7.90 19.27 14.10
C ILE A 663 -8.64 20.54 14.54
N LEU A 664 -8.58 21.61 13.73
CA LEU A 664 -9.28 22.86 14.02
C LEU A 664 -10.80 22.66 14.05
N ILE A 665 -11.34 21.99 13.03
CA ILE A 665 -12.77 21.67 12.95
C ILE A 665 -13.19 20.76 14.13
N GLY A 666 -12.37 19.77 14.47
CA GLY A 666 -12.58 18.90 15.63
C GLY A 666 -12.62 19.67 16.95
N GLY A 667 -11.79 20.71 17.11
CA GLY A 667 -11.83 21.62 18.26
C GLY A 667 -13.15 22.40 18.34
N LEU A 668 -13.64 22.92 17.21
CA LEU A 668 -14.95 23.60 17.13
C LEU A 668 -16.09 22.64 17.51
N ALA A 669 -16.07 21.42 16.98
CA ALA A 669 -17.06 20.38 17.26
C ALA A 669 -17.05 19.93 18.73
N TRP A 670 -15.86 19.79 19.35
CA TRP A 670 -15.72 19.43 20.76
C TRP A 670 -16.40 20.45 21.67
N LYS A 671 -16.10 21.75 21.46
CA LYS A 671 -16.56 22.84 22.30
C LYS A 671 -18.04 23.14 22.12
N THR A 672 -18.55 23.06 20.89
CA THR A 672 -19.94 23.44 20.56
C THR A 672 -20.91 22.26 20.59
N THR A 673 -20.40 21.02 20.57
CA THR A 673 -21.20 19.80 20.47
C THR A 673 -22.10 19.79 19.22
N SER A 674 -21.65 20.46 18.16
CA SER A 674 -22.36 20.69 16.93
C SER A 674 -21.41 20.61 15.73
N ILE A 675 -21.88 20.05 14.61
CA ILE A 675 -21.13 20.11 13.35
C ILE A 675 -21.32 21.42 12.59
N LEU A 676 -22.31 22.26 12.92
CA LEU A 676 -22.65 23.44 12.12
C LEU A 676 -21.50 24.48 12.00
N PRO A 677 -20.75 24.81 13.07
CA PRO A 677 -19.57 25.66 12.95
C PRO A 677 -18.50 25.04 12.05
N GLY A 678 -18.35 23.71 12.09
CA GLY A 678 -17.44 22.95 11.25
C GLY A 678 -17.84 22.97 9.78
N ILE A 679 -19.13 22.78 9.47
CA ILE A 679 -19.66 22.89 8.11
C ILE A 679 -19.39 24.27 7.52
N LEU A 680 -19.66 25.35 8.27
CA LEU A 680 -19.40 26.69 7.76
C LEU A 680 -17.90 26.97 7.61
N PHE A 681 -17.07 26.50 8.56
CA PHE A 681 -15.62 26.57 8.43
C PHE A 681 -15.15 25.87 7.14
N HIS A 682 -15.54 24.61 6.95
CA HIS A 682 -15.09 23.77 5.84
C HIS A 682 -15.58 24.32 4.50
N CYS A 683 -16.84 24.74 4.42
CA CYS A 683 -17.41 25.37 3.24
C CYS A 683 -16.64 26.65 2.87
N THR A 684 -16.36 27.52 3.84
CA THR A 684 -15.60 28.76 3.62
C THR A 684 -14.18 28.47 3.16
N TYR A 685 -13.49 27.53 3.81
CA TYR A 685 -12.11 27.16 3.48
C TYR A 685 -12.00 26.60 2.04
N ASN A 686 -12.91 25.70 1.65
CA ASN A 686 -12.91 25.13 0.31
C ASN A 686 -13.35 26.16 -0.74
N ALA A 687 -14.35 27.00 -0.43
CA ALA A 687 -14.79 28.06 -1.34
C ALA A 687 -13.66 29.06 -1.63
N LEU A 688 -12.91 29.48 -0.60
CA LEU A 688 -11.73 30.33 -0.77
C LEU A 688 -10.66 29.63 -1.62
N SER A 689 -10.46 28.33 -1.44
CA SER A 689 -9.49 27.55 -2.24
C SER A 689 -9.88 27.47 -3.72
N VAL A 690 -11.17 27.26 -4.03
CA VAL A 690 -11.69 27.27 -5.40
C VAL A 690 -11.57 28.66 -6.03
N LEU A 691 -11.94 29.71 -5.29
CA LEU A 691 -11.83 31.10 -5.76
C LEU A 691 -10.37 31.50 -6.01
N LEU A 692 -9.47 31.09 -5.11
CA LEU A 692 -8.05 31.37 -5.24
C LEU A 692 -7.43 30.65 -6.44
N GLY A 693 -7.80 29.39 -6.68
CA GLY A 693 -7.26 28.61 -7.80
C GLY A 693 -7.75 29.07 -9.18
N LEU A 694 -8.99 29.57 -9.29
CA LEU A 694 -9.63 29.86 -10.59
C LEU A 694 -9.79 31.35 -10.89
N VAL A 695 -10.17 32.16 -9.90
CA VAL A 695 -10.58 33.56 -10.12
C VAL A 695 -9.38 34.48 -9.97
N VAL A 696 -8.60 34.34 -8.90
CA VAL A 696 -7.51 35.27 -8.59
C VAL A 696 -6.45 35.34 -9.72
N PRO A 697 -5.98 34.24 -10.34
CA PRO A 697 -5.01 34.32 -11.43
C PRO A 697 -5.47 35.14 -12.64
N LEU A 698 -6.78 35.16 -12.93
CA LEU A 698 -7.34 35.90 -14.06
C LEU A 698 -7.33 37.42 -13.85
N TYR A 699 -7.46 37.87 -12.60
CA TYR A 699 -7.59 39.29 -12.27
C TYR A 699 -6.36 39.89 -11.57
N LEU A 700 -5.43 39.06 -11.07
CA LEU A 700 -4.22 39.52 -10.39
C LEU A 700 -3.37 40.49 -11.24
N PRO A 701 -3.18 40.28 -12.57
CA PRO A 701 -2.42 41.22 -13.39
C PRO A 701 -3.12 42.57 -13.58
N THR A 702 -4.45 42.61 -13.47
CA THR A 702 -5.27 43.78 -13.84
C THR A 702 -5.82 44.55 -12.64
N GLN A 703 -5.76 43.99 -11.43
CA GLN A 703 -6.32 44.57 -10.21
C GLN A 703 -5.24 44.87 -9.16
N PRO A 704 -4.82 46.14 -8.97
CA PRO A 704 -3.79 46.51 -8.02
C PRO A 704 -4.12 46.12 -6.57
N LEU A 705 -5.41 46.09 -6.22
CA LEU A 705 -5.86 45.67 -4.89
C LEU A 705 -5.52 44.21 -4.59
N LEU A 706 -5.59 43.31 -5.58
CA LEU A 706 -5.25 41.90 -5.37
C LEU A 706 -3.75 41.70 -5.13
N GLN A 707 -2.91 42.54 -5.75
CA GLN A 707 -1.45 42.51 -5.58
C GLN A 707 -1.01 42.91 -4.15
N LEU A 708 -1.89 43.54 -3.36
CA LEU A 708 -1.63 43.79 -1.94
C LEU A 708 -1.83 42.55 -1.06
N PHE A 709 -2.62 41.58 -1.53
CA PHE A 709 -2.96 40.37 -0.79
C PHE A 709 -2.20 39.14 -1.29
N PHE A 710 -1.78 39.14 -2.55
CA PHE A 710 -1.20 37.99 -3.22
C PHE A 710 0.08 38.34 -3.96
N ASP A 711 1.08 37.48 -3.82
CA ASP A 711 2.34 37.52 -4.55
C ASP A 711 2.34 36.44 -5.64
N GLY A 712 2.76 36.81 -6.84
CA GLY A 712 2.87 35.93 -8.01
C GLY A 712 4.29 35.50 -8.35
N ALA A 713 5.23 35.55 -7.40
CA ALA A 713 6.61 35.14 -7.64
C ALA A 713 6.68 33.61 -7.86
N ASP A 714 7.50 33.17 -8.82
CA ASP A 714 7.83 31.76 -9.09
C ASP A 714 6.71 30.87 -9.68
N GLY A 715 5.67 31.47 -10.27
CA GLY A 715 4.63 30.74 -11.01
C GLY A 715 3.56 30.05 -10.13
N ALA A 716 3.63 30.20 -8.81
CA ALA A 716 2.59 29.76 -7.87
C ALA A 716 1.98 30.96 -7.14
N LEU A 717 0.64 31.02 -7.08
CA LEU A 717 -0.08 32.07 -6.38
C LEU A 717 0.05 31.90 -4.86
N ARG A 718 0.62 32.89 -4.17
CA ARG A 718 0.81 32.87 -2.71
C ARG A 718 0.18 34.07 -2.03
N TYR A 719 -0.15 33.94 -0.75
CA TYR A 719 -0.55 35.10 0.05
C TYR A 719 0.68 35.92 0.44
N HIS A 720 0.54 37.23 0.45
CA HIS A 720 1.60 38.12 0.92
C HIS A 720 1.93 37.81 2.39
N PRO A 721 3.21 37.78 2.82
CA PRO A 721 3.61 37.37 4.17
C PRO A 721 2.91 38.13 5.31
N LEU A 722 2.58 39.42 5.11
CA LEU A 722 1.81 40.20 6.08
C LEU A 722 0.36 39.70 6.24
N VAL A 723 -0.27 39.20 5.18
CA VAL A 723 -1.59 38.59 5.24
C VAL A 723 -1.54 37.27 6.01
N VAL A 724 -0.49 36.47 5.78
CA VAL A 724 -0.26 35.23 6.53
C VAL A 724 -0.08 35.51 8.03
N GLY A 725 0.77 36.48 8.37
CA GLY A 725 1.03 36.87 9.77
C GLY A 725 -0.20 37.43 10.48
N SER A 726 -0.92 38.35 9.83
CA SER A 726 -2.15 38.93 10.38
C SER A 726 -3.29 37.91 10.52
N GLY A 727 -3.44 37.01 9.55
CA GLY A 727 -4.36 35.87 9.62
C GLY A 727 -4.05 34.96 10.81
N GLY A 728 -2.78 34.67 11.06
CA GLY A 728 -2.35 33.89 12.23
C GLY A 728 -2.68 34.54 13.57
N LEU A 729 -2.44 35.86 13.70
CA LEU A 729 -2.83 36.61 14.90
C LEU A 729 -4.35 36.62 15.09
N ALA A 730 -5.12 36.79 14.01
CA ALA A 730 -6.58 36.72 14.05
C ALA A 730 -7.09 35.33 14.47
N CYS A 731 -6.47 34.25 13.98
CA CYS A 731 -6.79 32.89 14.41
C CYS A 731 -6.56 32.68 15.91
N LEU A 732 -5.46 33.20 16.46
CA LEU A 732 -5.18 33.13 17.90
C LEU A 732 -6.22 33.90 18.71
N ALA A 733 -6.59 35.11 18.27
CA ALA A 733 -7.60 35.94 18.94
C ALA A 733 -8.99 35.27 18.93
N ILE A 734 -9.42 34.76 17.77
CA ILE A 734 -10.69 34.02 17.63
C ILE A 734 -10.65 32.75 18.48
N GLY A 735 -9.54 32.02 18.47
CA GLY A 735 -9.34 30.82 19.28
C GLY A 735 -9.40 31.10 20.79
N SER A 736 -8.76 32.17 21.26
CA SER A 736 -8.82 32.59 22.67
C SER A 736 -10.22 33.00 23.09
N TRP A 737 -10.93 33.75 22.24
CA TRP A 737 -12.32 34.13 22.47
C TRP A 737 -13.23 32.90 22.52
N PHE A 738 -13.03 31.96 21.60
CA PHE A 738 -13.82 30.71 21.53
C PHE A 738 -13.59 29.81 22.75
N ARG A 739 -12.37 29.80 23.32
CA ARG A 739 -12.06 29.07 24.56
C ARG A 739 -12.85 29.63 25.75
N GLY A 740 -12.97 30.96 25.85
CA GLY A 740 -13.70 31.67 26.90
C GLY A 740 -15.22 31.65 26.75
N MET A 741 -15.74 31.29 25.57
CA MET A 741 -17.19 31.26 25.33
C MET A 741 -17.88 30.17 26.15
N ARG A 742 -18.93 30.57 26.89
CA ARG A 742 -19.91 29.65 27.46
C ARG A 742 -20.94 29.31 26.39
N VAL A 743 -20.73 28.20 25.69
CA VAL A 743 -21.77 27.65 24.81
C VAL A 743 -22.77 26.92 25.71
N ASN A 744 -24.05 27.22 25.56
CA ASN A 744 -25.12 26.63 26.36
C ASN A 744 -25.35 25.17 25.90
N THR A 745 -24.40 24.30 26.20
CA THR A 745 -24.47 22.87 25.90
C THR A 745 -25.04 22.21 27.14
N TYR A 746 -26.38 22.16 27.27
CA TYR A 746 -27.00 21.35 28.30
C TYR A 746 -26.40 19.93 28.22
N PRO A 747 -25.79 19.40 29.28
CA PRO A 747 -25.53 17.99 29.33
C PRO A 747 -26.91 17.31 29.36
N ALA A 748 -27.16 16.39 28.44
CA ALA A 748 -27.87 15.21 28.90
C ALA A 748 -26.97 14.68 30.01
N GLN A 749 -27.38 14.86 31.27
CA GLN A 749 -26.76 14.17 32.38
C GLN A 749 -26.53 12.71 31.94
N PRO A 750 -25.40 12.08 32.28
CA PRO A 750 -25.48 10.65 32.42
C PRO A 750 -26.59 10.46 33.46
N VAL A 751 -27.75 9.97 33.04
CA VAL A 751 -28.60 9.25 33.98
C VAL A 751 -27.68 8.11 34.39
N ARG A 752 -27.00 8.32 35.52
CA ARG A 752 -26.55 7.26 36.39
C ARG A 752 -27.85 6.54 36.68
N ASP A 753 -28.15 5.53 35.89
CA ASP A 753 -29.27 4.65 36.15
C ASP A 753 -28.89 4.02 37.49
N GLN A 754 -29.36 4.62 38.58
CA GLN A 754 -29.24 4.11 39.93
C GLN A 754 -30.23 2.94 40.10
N ARG A 755 -30.23 2.02 39.13
CA ARG A 755 -30.67 0.67 39.41
C ARG A 755 -29.41 -0.08 39.80
N PRO A 756 -29.33 -0.63 41.02
CA PRO A 756 -28.28 -1.59 41.31
C PRO A 756 -28.39 -2.67 40.23
N ASP A 757 -27.29 -2.99 39.57
CA ASP A 757 -27.13 -4.27 38.91
C ASP A 757 -27.28 -5.33 40.01
N THR A 758 -28.52 -5.73 40.29
CA THR A 758 -28.77 -7.00 40.97
C THR A 758 -28.20 -8.06 40.03
N PRO A 759 -27.19 -8.85 40.43
CA PRO A 759 -26.81 -10.00 39.64
C PRO A 759 -28.06 -10.86 39.53
N ALA A 760 -28.40 -11.26 38.30
CA ALA A 760 -29.45 -12.23 38.05
C ALA A 760 -29.03 -13.54 38.73
N THR A 761 -29.42 -13.72 39.99
CA THR A 761 -29.59 -15.04 40.58
C THR A 761 -30.79 -15.64 39.87
N ASP A 762 -30.54 -16.34 38.77
CA ASP A 762 -31.48 -17.33 38.25
C ASP A 762 -31.63 -18.39 39.34
N SER A 763 -32.66 -18.21 40.17
CA SER A 763 -33.13 -19.21 41.10
C SER A 763 -33.49 -20.46 40.31
N LEU A 764 -32.74 -21.53 40.55
CA LEU A 764 -33.10 -22.91 40.25
C LEU A 764 -34.53 -23.18 40.72
N SER A 765 -35.49 -23.14 39.79
CA SER A 765 -36.81 -23.72 40.01
C SER A 765 -36.68 -25.23 39.90
N ALA A 766 -36.52 -25.90 41.04
CA ALA A 766 -36.70 -27.33 41.15
C ALA A 766 -38.15 -27.69 40.79
N THR A 767 -38.33 -28.38 39.67
CA THR A 767 -39.54 -29.18 39.41
C THR A 767 -39.49 -30.43 40.29
N PRO A 768 -40.50 -30.71 41.14
CA PRO A 768 -40.60 -31.99 41.80
C PRO A 768 -41.13 -33.02 40.79
N ILE A 769 -40.35 -34.08 40.58
CA ILE A 769 -40.82 -35.30 39.91
C ILE A 769 -41.65 -36.07 40.94
N ALA A 770 -42.91 -36.32 40.60
CA ALA A 770 -43.70 -37.45 41.07
C ALA A 770 -43.67 -38.52 39.97
#